data_AF-A0A2D9YXL1-F1
#
_entry.id   AF-A0A2D9YXL1-F1
#
_cell.length_a   1.000
_cell.length_b   1.000
_cell.length_c   1.000
_cell.angle_alpha   90.00
_cell.angle_beta   90.00
_cell.angle_gamma   90.00
#
_symmetry.space_group_name_H-M   'P 1'
#
loop_
_entity.id
_entity.type
_entity.pdbx_description
1 polymer ?
#
loop_
_entity_poly.entity_id
_entity_poly.type
_entity_poly.pdbx_seq_one_letter_code
_entity_poly.pdbx_strand_id
1 'polypeptide(L)'
;MNKYQITKIGLLVLCHQLSFHLVAAVPSGYYDAANGLTGTSLQAALHEIINGHTKFPYTSSNTDVWDLIKITDEDPSNSSNVILLYTGRSQDKDENSGQSSTSGSNRWNREHVWSKSHGFPNESDTAYTDLHHLRPTDESVNSSRGTKDFDDGGSAHSEATDCNYDSDSWEPRDAVKGDVARMMFYMEVRYDPGVHSNGTSYDLELVDYTGTSTSSDNFGKLSTLITWHANDPVDAFESDRNDSIYAYQGNRNPFIDFPEFVNSIWGTTPSSPSGLSTTSLNENSLTLSWTDNANNETEYRVYQDESLISTLAADANTLTIYGLSKSTKYKFWVKSYNSDGESFPAELSVTTKGIYISEISEGTGSTTEFLELYNNNSSSVSLTGYKLVRVNASNNSSEYVFDIGTDGDGGDASIPANGFWVISRGSNESTFTSGFSSFPSASSFYDGNNNLYFGTGTARKWRLRANDGTANTDDGTLIDETSAAAAGSGKRTIQNPTGTFTTSNSSSGGNSNPGLFDTGQRLRLLTLTGNSGFRMLSSPVSGTIFNDLLSETWTQGITGSDAGSDGSANVWTLDLGNQTWTELSNMSSSSLSAGQGFLTYVFQDIDFDGDSDLPITLSVAGSSTTGDVAIGSIPSGDYYLAGNPYPQTIDWDLLTKTNLSSSASVWNDATSAWKTWNGSTGDLTNGLIAPYQGFWVQANGGTGSFTIQDADVSSTAGSFLGRTLEDDSLYTARFDISMGEMTSSTYFSFTPDGLIGYDREDAPKLLPLHATPRIEIMTFANEIPLKINSLPFETENTVSVPLEIMILDVEGEHFISRSGDVQLSWEIDDLSSYMTTKIVDNLTGEIIDLSSSASSGQYMFQLEGVGDFPFQSNMVNGTYPYIGNPRFQIIFEQGIVDNDKEKTLPDSFTIDRVYPNPFNPSVTIDYHLMNDSDINISVYDLKGAIVDRLFKGKMVSGYHQIEWVPTNISTGSYLVRFESKGIMINKKITYLK
;
A
#
# COMPACT_ATOMS: atom_id res chain seq x y z
N MET A 1 -32.61 -54.48 67.01
CA MET A 1 -31.22 -54.75 67.44
C MET A 1 -30.44 -53.47 67.23
N ASN A 2 -30.10 -52.78 68.33
CA ASN A 2 -28.72 -52.54 68.79
C ASN A 2 -27.91 -51.63 67.82
N LYS A 3 -27.28 -50.52 68.23
CA LYS A 3 -26.99 -49.94 69.55
C LYS A 3 -26.01 -48.75 69.34
N TYR A 4 -26.12 -47.70 70.17
CA TYR A 4 -25.09 -46.69 70.55
C TYR A 4 -24.60 -45.68 69.47
N GLN A 5 -24.80 -44.35 69.63
CA GLN A 5 -24.10 -43.40 70.55
C GLN A 5 -22.64 -43.18 70.10
N ILE A 6 -22.01 -41.99 70.12
CA ILE A 6 -22.04 -40.80 70.99
C ILE A 6 -21.22 -39.73 70.19
N THR A 7 -21.66 -38.46 70.01
CA THR A 7 -21.35 -37.27 70.85
C THR A 7 -19.84 -36.94 70.93
N LYS A 8 -19.32 -35.75 70.57
CA LYS A 8 -19.41 -34.46 71.30
C LYS A 8 -18.62 -33.35 70.56
N ILE A 9 -19.19 -32.15 70.38
CA ILE A 9 -18.92 -30.86 71.10
C ILE A 9 -17.55 -30.28 70.73
N GLY A 10 -17.32 -29.02 70.35
CA GLY A 10 -17.99 -27.70 70.37
C GLY A 10 -16.84 -26.70 70.03
N LEU A 11 -16.97 -25.45 69.60
CA LEU A 11 -17.79 -24.35 70.08
C LEU A 11 -17.48 -23.11 69.20
N LEU A 12 -18.54 -22.52 68.63
CA LEU A 12 -18.85 -21.08 68.49
C LEU A 12 -17.73 -20.04 68.26
N VAL A 13 -17.74 -19.31 67.12
CA VAL A 13 -17.61 -17.83 67.04
C VAL A 13 -18.28 -17.30 65.74
N LEU A 14 -19.25 -16.40 65.95
CA LEU A 14 -19.81 -15.31 65.12
C LEU A 14 -20.15 -15.50 63.62
N CYS A 15 -21.46 -15.37 63.34
CA CYS A 15 -22.03 -14.99 62.04
C CYS A 15 -21.37 -13.73 61.46
N HIS A 16 -20.78 -13.86 60.28
CA HIS A 16 -21.05 -12.96 59.15
C HIS A 16 -21.62 -13.86 58.04
N GLN A 17 -22.74 -13.46 57.43
CA GLN A 17 -23.27 -14.20 56.29
C GLN A 17 -22.30 -14.07 55.12
N LEU A 18 -21.47 -15.10 54.92
CA LEU A 18 -20.90 -15.38 53.61
C LEU A 18 -21.91 -16.28 52.88
N SER A 19 -22.57 -15.70 51.89
CA SER A 19 -23.22 -16.46 50.82
C SER A 19 -22.11 -17.22 50.09
N PHE A 20 -21.98 -18.52 50.34
CA PHE A 20 -21.17 -19.39 49.48
C PHE A 20 -21.93 -19.53 48.15
N HIS A 21 -21.51 -18.81 47.13
CA HIS A 21 -21.86 -19.15 45.75
C HIS A 21 -21.13 -20.46 45.43
N LEU A 22 -21.90 -21.55 45.22
CA LEU A 22 -21.34 -22.73 44.57
C LEU A 22 -21.00 -22.32 43.14
N VAL A 23 -19.72 -22.29 42.79
CA VAL A 23 -19.25 -22.29 41.39
C VAL A 23 -19.83 -23.54 40.74
N ALA A 24 -20.64 -23.37 39.70
CA ALA A 24 -21.37 -24.44 39.06
C ALA A 24 -20.48 -25.06 37.98
N ALA A 25 -19.50 -25.87 38.41
CA ALA A 25 -18.60 -26.58 37.49
C ALA A 25 -19.38 -27.32 36.38
N VAL A 26 -18.77 -27.39 35.18
CA VAL A 26 -19.30 -28.12 34.02
C VAL A 26 -19.91 -29.45 34.48
N PRO A 27 -21.19 -29.72 34.17
CA PRO A 27 -21.83 -30.95 34.61
C PRO A 27 -21.04 -32.18 34.16
N SER A 28 -20.90 -33.16 35.05
CA SER A 28 -20.17 -34.38 34.72
C SER A 28 -20.77 -35.05 33.47
N GLY A 29 -19.94 -35.28 32.46
CA GLY A 29 -20.33 -35.89 31.19
C GLY A 29 -21.00 -34.95 30.18
N TYR A 30 -21.07 -33.65 30.45
CA TYR A 30 -21.73 -32.67 29.58
C TYR A 30 -21.15 -32.64 28.16
N TYR A 31 -19.82 -32.77 28.02
CA TYR A 31 -19.11 -32.77 26.74
C TYR A 31 -18.64 -34.16 26.28
N ASP A 32 -19.17 -35.25 26.84
CA ASP A 32 -18.71 -36.61 26.51
C ASP A 32 -18.78 -36.93 25.01
N ALA A 33 -19.77 -36.36 24.31
CA ALA A 33 -19.97 -36.55 22.87
C ALA A 33 -18.94 -35.80 21.99
N ALA A 34 -18.24 -34.80 22.53
CA ALA A 34 -17.21 -34.02 21.83
C ALA A 34 -15.80 -34.64 21.96
N ASN A 35 -15.62 -35.63 22.85
CA ASN A 35 -14.31 -36.17 23.18
C ASN A 35 -13.59 -36.76 21.96
N GLY A 36 -12.42 -36.18 21.64
CA GLY A 36 -11.51 -36.68 20.59
C GLY A 36 -11.98 -36.39 19.16
N LEU A 37 -12.99 -35.53 18.98
CA LEU A 37 -13.42 -35.05 17.67
C LEU A 37 -12.68 -33.76 17.30
N THR A 38 -12.56 -33.46 16.00
CA THR A 38 -12.02 -32.20 15.44
C THR A 38 -12.82 -31.77 14.21
N GLY A 39 -12.57 -30.55 13.72
CA GLY A 39 -13.21 -29.97 12.54
C GLY A 39 -14.73 -30.00 12.58
N THR A 40 -15.36 -30.25 11.43
CA THR A 40 -16.83 -30.31 11.28
C THR A 40 -17.50 -31.36 12.17
N SER A 41 -16.78 -32.44 12.50
CA SER A 41 -17.32 -33.48 13.41
C SER A 41 -17.40 -33.02 14.86
N LEU A 42 -16.44 -32.21 15.31
CA LEU A 42 -16.49 -31.56 16.62
C LEU A 42 -17.56 -30.47 16.64
N GLN A 43 -17.62 -29.64 15.60
CA GLN A 43 -18.66 -28.61 15.45
C GLN A 43 -20.07 -29.20 15.53
N ALA A 44 -20.38 -30.26 14.77
CA ALA A 44 -21.68 -30.92 14.81
C ALA A 44 -21.98 -31.55 16.19
N ALA A 45 -20.98 -32.14 16.86
CA ALA A 45 -21.16 -32.70 18.20
C ALA A 45 -21.43 -31.61 19.25
N LEU A 46 -20.72 -30.48 19.18
CA LEU A 46 -20.95 -29.33 20.05
C LEU A 46 -22.31 -28.69 19.79
N HIS A 47 -22.71 -28.56 18.52
CA HIS A 47 -24.05 -28.11 18.15
C HIS A 47 -25.13 -28.93 18.87
N GLU A 48 -25.08 -30.26 18.78
CA GLU A 48 -26.05 -31.14 19.46
C GLU A 48 -26.03 -31.02 20.98
N ILE A 49 -24.88 -30.69 21.58
CA ILE A 49 -24.76 -30.45 23.04
C ILE A 49 -25.45 -29.14 23.43
N ILE A 50 -25.36 -28.09 22.60
CA ILE A 50 -25.74 -26.71 22.98
C ILE A 50 -26.98 -26.16 22.28
N ASN A 51 -27.55 -26.86 21.29
CA ASN A 51 -28.66 -26.37 20.47
C ASN A 51 -29.91 -26.00 21.28
N GLY A 52 -30.18 -26.70 22.39
CA GLY A 52 -31.28 -26.41 23.31
C GLY A 52 -30.95 -25.36 24.37
N HIS A 53 -31.83 -24.37 24.57
CA HIS A 53 -31.80 -23.52 25.78
C HIS A 53 -33.20 -23.09 26.23
N THR A 54 -33.30 -22.68 27.49
CA THR A 54 -34.48 -22.03 28.05
C THR A 54 -34.54 -20.58 27.59
N LYS A 55 -35.54 -20.25 26.76
CA LYS A 55 -35.78 -18.90 26.27
C LYS A 55 -36.42 -18.02 27.34
N PHE A 56 -35.82 -16.87 27.64
CA PHE A 56 -36.43 -15.83 28.46
C PHE A 56 -37.03 -14.72 27.58
N PRO A 57 -38.14 -14.08 27.98
CA PRO A 57 -38.69 -12.95 27.24
C PRO A 57 -37.66 -11.82 27.11
N TYR A 58 -37.69 -11.10 25.98
CA TYR A 58 -36.81 -9.95 25.81
C TYR A 58 -37.18 -8.82 26.78
N THR A 59 -38.45 -8.57 27.08
CA THR A 59 -38.87 -7.65 28.16
C THR A 59 -40.18 -8.14 28.77
N SER A 60 -40.26 -8.27 30.09
CA SER A 60 -41.47 -8.72 30.78
C SER A 60 -41.57 -8.23 32.23
N SER A 61 -42.72 -8.45 32.87
CA SER A 61 -42.89 -8.18 34.31
C SER A 61 -42.45 -9.35 35.22
N ASN A 62 -42.12 -10.50 34.63
CA ASN A 62 -41.44 -11.61 35.30
C ASN A 62 -39.97 -11.59 34.87
N THR A 63 -39.17 -12.55 35.32
CA THR A 63 -37.76 -12.68 34.91
C THR A 63 -37.60 -12.63 33.39
N ASP A 64 -36.81 -11.66 32.93
CA ASP A 64 -36.52 -11.39 31.53
C ASP A 64 -35.01 -11.19 31.29
N VAL A 65 -34.63 -10.87 30.06
CA VAL A 65 -33.22 -10.64 29.71
C VAL A 65 -32.59 -9.46 30.48
N TRP A 66 -33.36 -8.42 30.86
CA TRP A 66 -32.80 -7.32 31.67
C TRP A 66 -32.39 -7.81 33.05
N ASP A 67 -33.26 -8.59 33.69
CA ASP A 67 -32.99 -9.15 35.02
C ASP A 67 -31.77 -10.07 35.00
N LEU A 68 -31.61 -10.85 33.93
CA LEU A 68 -30.53 -11.82 33.82
C LEU A 68 -29.18 -11.15 33.52
N ILE A 69 -29.11 -10.11 32.68
CA ILE A 69 -27.86 -9.39 32.43
C ILE A 69 -27.34 -8.70 33.69
N LYS A 70 -28.24 -8.20 34.56
CA LYS A 70 -27.86 -7.66 35.88
C LYS A 70 -27.20 -8.70 36.80
N ILE A 71 -27.37 -9.99 36.51
CA ILE A 71 -26.77 -11.09 37.27
C ILE A 71 -25.49 -11.56 36.56
N THR A 72 -25.56 -11.79 35.24
CA THR A 72 -24.46 -12.39 34.47
C THR A 72 -23.27 -11.46 34.28
N ASP A 73 -23.50 -10.14 34.31
CA ASP A 73 -22.48 -9.12 34.07
C ASP A 73 -22.28 -8.21 35.31
N GLU A 74 -22.66 -8.70 36.51
CA GLU A 74 -22.48 -7.98 37.78
C GLU A 74 -21.00 -7.62 38.00
N ASP A 75 -20.72 -6.37 38.36
CA ASP A 75 -19.37 -5.92 38.67
C ASP A 75 -18.83 -6.61 39.94
N PRO A 76 -17.74 -7.40 39.86
CA PRO A 76 -17.17 -8.10 41.01
C PRO A 76 -16.71 -7.17 42.13
N SER A 77 -16.39 -5.92 41.81
CA SER A 77 -15.99 -4.88 42.75
C SER A 77 -17.18 -4.08 43.32
N ASN A 78 -18.35 -4.16 42.67
CA ASN A 78 -19.57 -3.45 43.07
C ASN A 78 -20.84 -4.16 42.60
N SER A 79 -21.40 -5.02 43.45
CA SER A 79 -22.66 -5.77 43.18
C SER A 79 -23.91 -4.95 42.83
N SER A 80 -23.88 -3.62 43.01
CA SER A 80 -24.97 -2.74 42.55
C SER A 80 -24.88 -2.37 41.07
N ASN A 81 -23.75 -2.68 40.42
CA ASN A 81 -23.43 -2.28 39.07
C ASN A 81 -23.23 -3.50 38.14
N VAL A 82 -23.22 -3.23 36.83
CA VAL A 82 -22.74 -4.13 35.77
C VAL A 82 -21.51 -3.54 35.09
N ILE A 83 -20.64 -4.39 34.53
CA ILE A 83 -19.51 -3.94 33.69
C ILE A 83 -19.96 -3.87 32.24
N LEU A 84 -19.84 -2.68 31.62
CA LEU A 84 -20.18 -2.48 30.21
C LEU A 84 -19.10 -3.06 29.30
N LEU A 85 -19.51 -3.79 28.25
CA LEU A 85 -18.62 -4.57 27.39
C LEU A 85 -17.50 -3.71 26.78
N TYR A 86 -17.85 -2.73 25.95
CA TYR A 86 -16.90 -1.95 25.15
C TYR A 86 -16.19 -0.84 25.94
N THR A 87 -16.87 -0.20 26.90
CA THR A 87 -16.26 0.88 27.67
C THR A 87 -15.53 0.39 28.92
N GLY A 88 -15.78 -0.84 29.38
CA GLY A 88 -15.28 -1.35 30.66
C GLY A 88 -15.86 -0.63 31.88
N ARG A 89 -16.82 0.28 31.69
CA ARG A 89 -17.37 1.14 32.75
C ARG A 89 -18.25 0.33 33.70
N SER A 90 -18.03 0.51 35.00
CA SER A 90 -18.96 0.03 36.04
C SER A 90 -20.18 0.95 36.09
N GLN A 91 -21.36 0.41 35.80
CA GLN A 91 -22.59 1.17 35.58
C GLN A 91 -23.73 0.64 36.47
N ASP A 92 -24.50 1.55 37.08
CA ASP A 92 -25.65 1.17 37.93
C ASP A 92 -26.63 0.27 37.17
N LYS A 93 -27.04 -0.84 37.81
CA LYS A 93 -27.98 -1.83 37.25
C LYS A 93 -29.32 -1.21 36.84
N ASP A 94 -29.77 -0.18 37.53
CA ASP A 94 -31.07 0.46 37.29
C ASP A 94 -30.98 1.63 36.29
N GLU A 95 -29.77 2.05 35.89
CA GLU A 95 -29.56 3.04 34.81
C GLU A 95 -29.60 2.39 33.41
N ASN A 96 -30.60 1.56 33.15
CA ASN A 96 -30.81 0.90 31.86
C ASN A 96 -31.91 1.55 31.01
N SER A 97 -31.87 1.28 29.69
CA SER A 97 -32.82 1.82 28.71
C SER A 97 -34.26 1.31 28.88
N GLY A 98 -34.46 0.22 29.62
CA GLY A 98 -35.75 -0.42 29.89
C GLY A 98 -36.59 0.22 31.01
N GLN A 99 -36.03 1.18 31.77
CA GLN A 99 -36.72 1.84 32.89
C GLN A 99 -36.98 3.34 32.63
N SER A 100 -38.07 3.88 33.20
CA SER A 100 -38.45 5.30 33.07
C SER A 100 -37.52 6.19 33.91
N SER A 101 -36.84 7.14 33.28
CA SER A 101 -35.70 7.83 33.88
C SER A 101 -36.03 8.96 34.84
N THR A 102 -35.16 9.12 35.83
CA THR A 102 -34.88 10.39 36.50
C THR A 102 -33.60 11.00 35.92
N SER A 103 -33.75 11.84 34.88
CA SER A 103 -32.80 12.88 34.41
C SER A 103 -31.31 12.51 34.15
N GLY A 104 -30.91 12.46 32.87
CA GLY A 104 -29.53 12.77 32.40
C GLY A 104 -28.72 11.61 31.79
N SER A 105 -28.75 11.53 30.45
CA SER A 105 -27.99 10.71 29.49
C SER A 105 -26.66 10.07 29.94
N ASN A 106 -26.68 8.78 30.29
CA ASN A 106 -25.54 7.83 30.20
C ASN A 106 -25.98 6.37 30.52
N ARG A 107 -27.01 5.86 29.84
CA ARG A 107 -27.64 4.57 30.18
C ARG A 107 -27.00 3.42 29.41
N TRP A 108 -27.16 2.22 29.94
CA TRP A 108 -26.80 1.01 29.21
C TRP A 108 -27.99 0.34 28.53
N ASN A 109 -27.74 -0.29 27.39
CA ASN A 109 -28.66 -1.14 26.66
C ASN A 109 -28.04 -2.52 26.40
N ARG A 110 -28.79 -3.39 25.70
CA ARG A 110 -28.39 -4.77 25.42
C ARG A 110 -27.76 -4.83 24.04
N GLU A 111 -26.48 -5.14 24.02
CA GLU A 111 -25.69 -5.42 22.83
C GLU A 111 -25.99 -6.83 22.34
N HIS A 112 -26.33 -6.94 21.05
CA HIS A 112 -26.34 -8.20 20.32
C HIS A 112 -24.98 -8.36 19.65
N VAL A 113 -24.03 -9.03 20.32
CA VAL A 113 -22.66 -9.15 19.81
C VAL A 113 -22.65 -9.76 18.42
N TRP A 114 -23.42 -10.83 18.20
CA TRP A 114 -23.86 -11.15 16.83
C TRP A 114 -25.04 -10.25 16.46
N SER A 115 -24.85 -9.39 15.48
CA SER A 115 -25.86 -8.42 15.08
C SER A 115 -27.13 -9.12 14.61
N LYS A 116 -28.28 -8.84 15.25
CA LYS A 116 -29.57 -9.47 14.92
C LYS A 116 -30.02 -9.30 13.46
N SER A 117 -29.50 -8.31 12.74
CA SER A 117 -29.75 -8.13 11.31
C SER A 117 -29.17 -9.27 10.47
N HIS A 118 -28.16 -9.97 10.99
CA HIS A 118 -27.53 -11.13 10.35
C HIS A 118 -28.24 -12.42 10.79
N GLY A 119 -29.40 -12.67 10.19
CA GLY A 119 -30.12 -13.95 10.25
C GLY A 119 -31.24 -14.11 11.28
N PHE A 120 -31.41 -13.22 12.25
CA PHE A 120 -32.48 -13.32 13.27
C PHE A 120 -33.08 -11.98 13.71
N PRO A 121 -33.72 -11.21 12.80
CA PRO A 121 -34.14 -9.84 13.10
C PRO A 121 -35.32 -9.72 14.09
N ASN A 122 -36.03 -10.80 14.43
CA ASN A 122 -37.28 -10.73 15.19
C ASN A 122 -37.12 -11.17 16.65
N GLU A 123 -37.79 -10.49 17.59
CA GLU A 123 -37.78 -10.89 19.02
C GLU A 123 -38.33 -12.31 19.27
N SER A 124 -39.14 -12.84 18.34
CA SER A 124 -39.61 -14.22 18.37
C SER A 124 -38.52 -15.25 18.10
N ASP A 125 -37.42 -14.85 17.44
CA ASP A 125 -36.31 -15.73 17.10
C ASP A 125 -35.59 -16.24 18.35
N THR A 126 -35.17 -17.50 18.32
CA THR A 126 -34.54 -18.16 19.46
C THR A 126 -33.19 -17.51 19.79
N ALA A 127 -32.40 -17.19 18.77
CA ALA A 127 -31.12 -16.48 18.89
C ALA A 127 -31.25 -15.08 19.54
N TYR A 128 -32.37 -14.39 19.30
CA TYR A 128 -32.56 -13.00 19.73
C TYR A 128 -32.39 -12.79 21.24
N THR A 129 -32.71 -13.79 22.06
CA THR A 129 -32.71 -13.69 23.52
C THR A 129 -31.63 -14.55 24.18
N ASP A 130 -30.66 -15.02 23.41
CA ASP A 130 -29.58 -15.85 23.91
C ASP A 130 -28.58 -15.03 24.74
N LEU A 131 -28.49 -15.32 26.03
CA LEU A 131 -27.61 -14.62 26.96
C LEU A 131 -26.14 -14.79 26.65
N HIS A 132 -25.73 -15.86 25.96
CA HIS A 132 -24.30 -16.06 25.67
C HIS A 132 -23.71 -14.91 24.85
N HIS A 133 -24.48 -14.32 23.93
CA HIS A 133 -24.04 -13.18 23.10
C HIS A 133 -24.64 -11.81 23.50
N LEU A 134 -25.46 -11.75 24.55
CA LEU A 134 -26.10 -10.51 25.01
C LEU A 134 -25.29 -9.87 26.13
N ARG A 135 -24.78 -8.66 25.91
CA ARG A 135 -23.95 -7.94 26.90
C ARG A 135 -24.53 -6.55 27.21
N PRO A 136 -24.29 -5.99 28.42
CA PRO A 136 -24.62 -4.60 28.69
C PRO A 136 -23.58 -3.68 28.03
N THR A 137 -24.04 -2.69 27.27
CA THR A 137 -23.17 -1.71 26.61
C THR A 137 -23.77 -0.32 26.77
N ASP A 138 -22.93 0.71 26.73
CA ASP A 138 -23.42 2.08 26.67
C ASP A 138 -24.33 2.27 25.43
N GLU A 139 -25.47 2.93 25.61
CA GLU A 139 -26.43 3.16 24.52
C GLU A 139 -25.79 3.84 23.30
N SER A 140 -24.90 4.82 23.51
CA SER A 140 -24.26 5.56 22.43
C SER A 140 -23.26 4.66 21.68
N VAL A 141 -22.47 3.89 22.42
CA VAL A 141 -21.41 3.04 21.89
C VAL A 141 -22.01 1.87 21.12
N ASN A 142 -23.08 1.26 21.64
CA ASN A 142 -23.85 0.24 20.91
C ASN A 142 -24.42 0.83 19.60
N SER A 143 -24.98 2.05 19.66
CA SER A 143 -25.47 2.71 18.45
C SER A 143 -24.37 2.98 17.42
N SER A 144 -23.15 3.31 17.85
CA SER A 144 -22.00 3.51 16.96
C SER A 144 -21.48 2.21 16.37
N ARG A 145 -21.43 1.13 17.17
CA ARG A 145 -21.05 -0.21 16.73
C ARG A 145 -21.98 -0.70 15.62
N GLY A 146 -23.28 -0.46 15.79
CA GLY A 146 -24.28 -0.73 14.75
C GLY A 146 -24.28 -2.20 14.32
N THR A 147 -24.01 -2.45 13.03
CA THR A 147 -23.95 -3.78 12.43
C THR A 147 -22.57 -4.09 11.85
N LYS A 148 -21.52 -3.40 12.32
CA LYS A 148 -20.16 -3.57 11.79
C LYS A 148 -19.63 -4.96 12.10
N ASP A 149 -18.87 -5.50 11.15
CA ASP A 149 -18.12 -6.74 11.33
C ASP A 149 -17.05 -6.55 12.40
N PHE A 150 -16.64 -7.63 13.07
CA PHE A 150 -15.48 -7.54 13.97
C PHE A 150 -14.19 -7.73 13.17
N ASP A 151 -13.32 -6.72 13.25
CA ASP A 151 -11.93 -6.72 12.75
C ASP A 151 -11.13 -5.66 13.55
N ASP A 152 -9.85 -5.43 13.22
CA ASP A 152 -8.96 -4.49 13.92
C ASP A 152 -9.35 -3.00 13.74
N GLY A 153 -10.48 -2.69 13.11
CA GLY A 153 -11.01 -1.32 13.07
C GLY A 153 -10.07 -0.35 12.34
N GLY A 154 -10.19 0.93 12.70
CA GLY A 154 -9.27 1.96 12.23
C GLY A 154 -9.04 3.05 13.27
N SER A 155 -10.05 3.87 13.54
CA SER A 155 -9.93 5.03 14.43
C SER A 155 -10.55 4.78 15.81
N ALA A 156 -9.93 5.31 16.87
CA ALA A 156 -10.46 5.21 18.22
C ALA A 156 -11.84 5.85 18.37
N HIS A 157 -12.75 5.13 19.04
CA HIS A 157 -14.10 5.59 19.30
C HIS A 157 -14.12 6.62 20.43
N SER A 158 -14.79 7.76 20.20
CA SER A 158 -14.73 8.94 21.11
C SER A 158 -15.19 8.71 22.55
N GLU A 159 -16.12 7.76 22.79
CA GLU A 159 -16.57 7.40 24.14
C GLU A 159 -15.87 6.14 24.69
N ALA A 160 -16.01 5.00 24.01
CA ALA A 160 -15.19 3.82 24.25
C ALA A 160 -13.78 3.97 23.63
N THR A 161 -12.92 4.79 24.23
CA THR A 161 -11.61 5.19 23.68
C THR A 161 -10.65 4.04 23.39
N ASP A 162 -10.87 2.89 24.04
CA ASP A 162 -10.06 1.69 23.84
C ASP A 162 -10.62 0.77 22.75
N CYS A 163 -11.74 1.15 22.11
CA CYS A 163 -12.28 0.47 20.93
C CYS A 163 -11.95 1.28 19.68
N ASN A 164 -11.65 0.61 18.56
CA ASN A 164 -11.48 1.25 17.25
C ASN A 164 -12.63 0.89 16.31
N TYR A 165 -12.87 1.70 15.29
CA TYR A 165 -13.86 1.42 14.25
C TYR A 165 -13.56 2.18 12.96
N ASP A 166 -14.14 1.70 11.85
CA ASP A 166 -14.10 2.36 10.55
C ASP A 166 -15.50 2.29 9.87
N SER A 167 -15.55 2.29 8.52
CA SER A 167 -16.79 2.18 7.76
C SER A 167 -17.58 0.90 8.03
N ASP A 168 -16.91 -0.23 8.17
CA ASP A 168 -17.48 -1.58 8.08
C ASP A 168 -17.04 -2.50 9.21
N SER A 169 -16.05 -2.11 10.02
CA SER A 169 -15.50 -2.92 11.09
C SER A 169 -15.47 -2.22 12.47
N TRP A 170 -15.47 -3.02 13.53
CA TRP A 170 -15.40 -2.61 14.94
C TRP A 170 -14.40 -3.49 15.69
N GLU A 171 -13.43 -2.87 16.34
CA GLU A 171 -12.45 -3.49 17.23
C GLU A 171 -12.81 -3.18 18.69
N PRO A 172 -13.12 -4.19 19.53
CA PRO A 172 -13.36 -3.95 20.94
C PRO A 172 -12.04 -3.75 21.71
N ARG A 173 -12.12 -3.19 22.92
CA ARG A 173 -10.96 -3.07 23.82
C ARG A 173 -10.29 -4.41 24.06
N ASP A 174 -8.96 -4.39 24.20
CA ASP A 174 -8.12 -5.60 24.33
C ASP A 174 -8.63 -6.61 25.36
N ALA A 175 -9.09 -6.11 26.51
CA ALA A 175 -9.55 -6.92 27.62
C ALA A 175 -10.91 -7.62 27.43
N VAL A 176 -11.54 -7.53 26.25
CA VAL A 176 -12.74 -8.32 25.88
C VAL A 176 -12.66 -8.87 24.45
N LYS A 177 -11.51 -8.80 23.78
CA LYS A 177 -11.34 -9.29 22.40
C LYS A 177 -11.61 -10.80 22.33
N GLY A 178 -11.13 -11.55 23.30
CA GLY A 178 -11.34 -12.99 23.43
C GLY A 178 -12.77 -13.33 23.81
N ASP A 179 -13.39 -12.55 24.70
CA ASP A 179 -14.83 -12.67 25.04
C ASP A 179 -15.68 -12.57 23.77
N VAL A 180 -15.45 -11.52 22.98
CA VAL A 180 -16.18 -11.27 21.73
C VAL A 180 -15.99 -12.43 20.77
N ALA A 181 -14.76 -12.89 20.56
CA ALA A 181 -14.48 -14.03 19.70
C ALA A 181 -15.21 -15.31 20.16
N ARG A 182 -15.17 -15.65 21.44
CA ARG A 182 -15.84 -16.84 21.97
C ARG A 182 -17.36 -16.76 21.94
N MET A 183 -17.94 -15.55 22.02
CA MET A 183 -19.38 -15.33 21.76
C MET A 183 -19.73 -15.52 20.28
N MET A 184 -18.86 -15.09 19.36
CA MET A 184 -19.05 -15.26 17.92
C MET A 184 -18.97 -16.73 17.49
N PHE A 185 -17.93 -17.45 17.93
CA PHE A 185 -17.78 -18.91 17.69
C PHE A 185 -18.96 -19.71 18.22
N TYR A 186 -19.45 -19.33 19.41
CA TYR A 186 -20.63 -19.94 20.00
C TYR A 186 -21.87 -19.79 19.13
N MET A 187 -22.10 -18.58 18.60
CA MET A 187 -23.28 -18.29 17.80
C MET A 187 -23.28 -19.08 16.49
N GLU A 188 -22.14 -19.18 15.80
CA GLU A 188 -22.00 -20.06 14.63
C GLU A 188 -22.34 -21.52 15.01
N VAL A 189 -21.59 -22.14 15.93
CA VAL A 189 -21.78 -23.58 16.23
C VAL A 189 -23.15 -23.89 16.79
N ARG A 190 -23.75 -22.97 17.54
CA ARG A 190 -25.09 -23.18 18.08
C ARG A 190 -26.17 -23.13 16.99
N TYR A 191 -26.05 -22.22 16.04
CA TYR A 191 -27.13 -21.90 15.10
C TYR A 191 -26.86 -22.40 13.66
N ASP A 192 -25.66 -22.91 13.39
CA ASP A 192 -25.28 -23.67 12.20
C ASP A 192 -24.66 -25.04 12.60
N PRO A 193 -25.32 -26.18 12.28
CA PRO A 193 -24.79 -27.52 12.55
C PRO A 193 -23.64 -27.98 11.64
N GLY A 194 -23.07 -27.13 10.79
CA GLY A 194 -21.90 -27.44 9.94
C GLY A 194 -22.22 -28.34 8.74
N VAL A 195 -23.49 -28.39 8.35
CA VAL A 195 -23.95 -29.03 7.11
C VAL A 195 -24.94 -28.07 6.48
N HIS A 196 -24.54 -27.34 5.43
CA HIS A 196 -25.38 -26.44 4.64
C HIS A 196 -26.62 -27.17 4.09
N SER A 197 -27.62 -27.37 4.94
CA SER A 197 -28.71 -28.31 4.71
C SER A 197 -30.02 -27.59 4.94
N ASN A 198 -30.57 -27.10 3.82
CA ASN A 198 -31.98 -26.95 3.50
C ASN A 198 -32.94 -27.44 4.60
N GLY A 199 -33.23 -26.62 5.62
CA GLY A 199 -34.32 -26.88 6.55
C GLY A 199 -34.16 -26.46 8.03
N THR A 200 -33.01 -25.96 8.48
CA THR A 200 -32.91 -25.27 9.78
C THR A 200 -33.43 -23.83 9.67
N SER A 201 -33.83 -23.22 10.80
CA SER A 201 -34.33 -21.84 10.78
C SER A 201 -33.23 -20.76 10.79
N TYR A 202 -31.97 -21.16 11.02
CA TYR A 202 -30.79 -20.31 11.11
C TYR A 202 -29.62 -20.98 10.38
N ASP A 203 -28.72 -20.18 9.82
CA ASP A 203 -27.53 -20.58 9.05
C ASP A 203 -26.39 -19.59 9.32
N LEU A 204 -26.13 -19.31 10.60
CA LEU A 204 -25.17 -18.27 11.02
C LEU A 204 -23.73 -18.70 10.72
N GLU A 205 -23.01 -17.95 9.90
CA GLU A 205 -21.68 -18.34 9.39
C GLU A 205 -20.63 -17.22 9.63
N LEU A 206 -19.50 -17.54 10.26
CA LEU A 206 -18.36 -16.62 10.26
C LEU A 206 -17.63 -16.70 8.91
N VAL A 207 -17.27 -15.54 8.37
CA VAL A 207 -16.51 -15.43 7.11
C VAL A 207 -15.11 -14.89 7.39
N ASP A 208 -14.25 -14.75 6.38
CA ASP A 208 -12.90 -14.20 6.56
C ASP A 208 -12.68 -12.88 5.79
N TYR A 209 -13.72 -12.04 5.77
CA TYR A 209 -13.74 -10.71 5.16
C TYR A 209 -14.72 -9.77 5.90
N THR A 210 -14.61 -8.46 5.67
CA THR A 210 -15.52 -7.42 6.21
C THR A 210 -16.45 -6.85 5.13
N GLY A 211 -17.48 -6.11 5.54
CA GLY A 211 -18.47 -5.53 4.64
C GLY A 211 -19.63 -6.49 4.35
N THR A 212 -19.96 -7.36 5.31
CA THR A 212 -21.05 -8.33 5.16
C THR A 212 -22.42 -7.64 5.06
N SER A 213 -23.34 -8.27 4.32
CA SER A 213 -24.67 -7.68 4.10
C SER A 213 -25.53 -7.77 5.35
N THR A 214 -26.18 -6.67 5.75
CA THR A 214 -27.11 -6.61 6.89
C THR A 214 -28.38 -7.48 6.76
N SER A 215 -28.49 -8.29 5.70
CA SER A 215 -29.56 -9.28 5.52
C SER A 215 -29.03 -10.69 5.23
N SER A 216 -27.72 -10.92 5.34
CA SER A 216 -27.11 -12.25 5.19
C SER A 216 -26.86 -12.88 6.55
N ASP A 217 -26.73 -14.19 6.57
CA ASP A 217 -26.40 -14.95 7.78
C ASP A 217 -24.87 -14.97 8.06
N ASN A 218 -24.07 -14.36 7.17
CA ASN A 218 -22.62 -14.23 7.25
C ASN A 218 -22.21 -13.04 8.12
N PHE A 219 -21.20 -13.18 8.99
CA PHE A 219 -20.78 -12.08 9.87
C PHE A 219 -19.33 -12.20 10.41
N GLY A 220 -18.59 -11.10 10.44
CA GLY A 220 -17.26 -11.00 11.07
C GLY A 220 -16.11 -11.67 10.30
N LYS A 221 -14.86 -11.38 10.72
CA LYS A 221 -13.62 -11.92 10.13
C LYS A 221 -12.97 -12.98 11.03
N LEU A 222 -13.11 -14.23 10.63
CA LEU A 222 -12.75 -15.44 11.36
C LEU A 222 -11.28 -15.44 11.80
N SER A 223 -10.35 -15.11 10.91
CA SER A 223 -8.92 -15.07 11.22
C SER A 223 -8.57 -14.08 12.35
N THR A 224 -9.20 -12.90 12.33
CA THR A 224 -9.04 -11.88 13.40
C THR A 224 -9.62 -12.40 14.72
N LEU A 225 -10.81 -13.01 14.69
CA LEU A 225 -11.44 -13.57 15.90
C LEU A 225 -10.61 -14.70 16.52
N ILE A 226 -9.97 -15.56 15.72
CA ILE A 226 -9.06 -16.61 16.21
C ILE A 226 -7.84 -15.97 16.89
N THR A 227 -7.28 -14.91 16.30
CA THR A 227 -6.14 -14.17 16.86
C THR A 227 -6.51 -13.52 18.19
N TRP A 228 -7.66 -12.85 18.26
CA TRP A 228 -8.19 -12.25 19.48
C TRP A 228 -8.43 -13.28 20.58
N HIS A 229 -9.03 -14.43 20.23
CA HIS A 229 -9.20 -15.54 21.16
C HIS A 229 -7.88 -16.04 21.76
N ALA A 230 -6.81 -16.13 20.95
CA ALA A 230 -5.51 -16.57 21.41
C ALA A 230 -4.79 -15.53 22.29
N ASN A 231 -4.96 -14.24 21.97
CA ASN A 231 -4.31 -13.14 22.66
C ASN A 231 -5.01 -12.73 23.97
N ASP A 232 -6.31 -13.01 24.11
CA ASP A 232 -7.11 -12.72 25.30
C ASP A 232 -7.75 -14.01 25.86
N PRO A 233 -7.01 -14.78 26.69
CA PRO A 233 -7.47 -16.04 27.28
C PRO A 233 -8.67 -15.87 28.21
N VAL A 234 -9.46 -16.95 28.39
CA VAL A 234 -10.61 -16.97 29.31
C VAL A 234 -10.18 -16.56 30.72
N ASP A 235 -10.89 -15.57 31.26
CA ASP A 235 -10.67 -15.07 32.61
C ASP A 235 -11.76 -15.54 33.60
N ALA A 236 -11.60 -15.14 34.87
CA ALA A 236 -12.54 -15.52 35.91
C ALA A 236 -13.94 -14.94 35.67
N PHE A 237 -14.04 -13.70 35.19
CA PHE A 237 -15.32 -13.03 34.96
C PHE A 237 -16.11 -13.74 33.87
N GLU A 238 -15.45 -14.09 32.76
CA GLU A 238 -16.07 -14.82 31.66
C GLU A 238 -16.50 -16.25 32.06
N SER A 239 -15.67 -16.95 32.85
CA SER A 239 -16.03 -18.28 33.37
C SER A 239 -17.22 -18.26 34.34
N ASP A 240 -17.26 -17.29 35.26
CA ASP A 240 -18.36 -17.09 36.22
C ASP A 240 -19.66 -16.67 35.50
N ARG A 241 -19.53 -15.91 34.41
CA ARG A 241 -20.63 -15.55 33.53
C ARG A 241 -21.20 -16.79 32.83
N ASN A 242 -20.37 -17.67 32.29
CA ASN A 242 -20.82 -18.92 31.66
C ASN A 242 -21.56 -19.83 32.65
N ASP A 243 -21.06 -19.95 33.89
CA ASP A 243 -21.73 -20.65 35.00
C ASP A 243 -23.11 -20.05 35.31
N SER A 244 -23.17 -18.72 35.40
CA SER A 244 -24.40 -18.00 35.70
C SER A 244 -25.44 -18.19 34.59
N ILE A 245 -25.04 -18.08 33.32
CA ILE A 245 -25.93 -18.31 32.18
C ILE A 245 -26.44 -19.76 32.19
N TYR A 246 -25.57 -20.73 32.45
CA TYR A 246 -25.97 -22.14 32.52
C TYR A 246 -27.09 -22.39 33.54
N ALA A 247 -27.03 -21.73 34.71
CA ALA A 247 -28.03 -21.87 35.76
C ALA A 247 -29.44 -21.41 35.33
N TYR A 248 -29.55 -20.53 34.32
CA TYR A 248 -30.81 -20.01 33.79
C TYR A 248 -31.19 -20.61 32.44
N GLN A 249 -30.28 -20.59 31.46
CA GLN A 249 -30.52 -21.08 30.11
C GLN A 249 -30.42 -22.59 29.97
N GLY A 250 -29.63 -23.25 30.83
CA GLY A 250 -29.43 -24.70 30.78
C GLY A 250 -28.43 -25.18 29.73
N ASN A 251 -27.75 -24.27 29.02
CA ASN A 251 -26.64 -24.59 28.12
C ASN A 251 -25.42 -23.69 28.35
N ARG A 252 -24.24 -24.20 27.99
CA ARG A 252 -22.94 -23.56 28.21
C ARG A 252 -22.30 -23.15 26.89
N ASN A 253 -21.41 -22.15 26.92
CA ASN A 253 -20.52 -21.85 25.81
C ASN A 253 -19.29 -22.78 25.87
N PRO A 254 -19.12 -23.71 24.90
CA PRO A 254 -18.02 -24.67 24.91
C PRO A 254 -16.66 -24.00 24.73
N PHE A 255 -16.60 -22.85 24.07
CA PHE A 255 -15.33 -22.14 23.82
C PHE A 255 -14.81 -21.38 25.03
N ILE A 256 -15.66 -21.20 26.06
CA ILE A 256 -15.25 -20.72 27.39
C ILE A 256 -14.79 -21.89 28.26
N ASP A 257 -15.54 -23.00 28.26
CA ASP A 257 -15.20 -24.17 29.09
C ASP A 257 -13.95 -24.92 28.56
N PHE A 258 -13.76 -24.93 27.23
CA PHE A 258 -12.68 -25.60 26.51
C PHE A 258 -12.17 -24.71 25.35
N PRO A 259 -11.36 -23.68 25.64
CA PRO A 259 -10.82 -22.76 24.62
C PRO A 259 -10.11 -23.46 23.46
N GLU A 260 -9.48 -24.61 23.73
CA GLU A 260 -8.79 -25.42 22.72
C GLU A 260 -9.71 -25.92 21.59
N PHE A 261 -11.03 -25.94 21.79
CA PHE A 261 -11.98 -26.30 20.73
C PHE A 261 -11.97 -25.29 19.58
N VAL A 262 -11.62 -24.02 19.80
CA VAL A 262 -11.49 -23.05 18.70
C VAL A 262 -10.44 -23.53 17.71
N ASN A 263 -9.24 -23.87 18.21
CA ASN A 263 -8.17 -24.39 17.37
C ASN A 263 -8.48 -25.79 16.84
N SER A 264 -9.29 -26.59 17.54
CA SER A 264 -9.68 -27.93 17.10
C SER A 264 -10.77 -27.92 16.02
N ILE A 265 -11.50 -26.81 15.85
CA ILE A 265 -12.52 -26.62 14.81
C ILE A 265 -11.97 -25.79 13.66
N TRP A 266 -11.41 -24.60 13.93
CA TRP A 266 -10.96 -23.64 12.91
C TRP A 266 -9.44 -23.48 12.84
N GLY A 267 -8.69 -23.81 13.89
CA GLY A 267 -7.22 -23.79 13.88
C GLY A 267 -6.57 -25.00 13.19
N THR A 268 -7.37 -25.85 12.56
CA THR A 268 -6.89 -27.03 11.84
C THR A 268 -6.74 -26.81 10.35
N THR A 269 -7.45 -25.89 9.69
CA THR A 269 -7.18 -25.57 8.27
C THR A 269 -6.05 -24.54 8.16
N PRO A 270 -5.19 -24.61 7.13
CA PRO A 270 -4.10 -23.65 7.03
C PRO A 270 -4.55 -22.24 6.62
N SER A 271 -3.77 -21.22 6.95
CA SER A 271 -4.05 -19.83 6.54
C SER A 271 -3.96 -19.66 5.02
N SER A 272 -4.82 -18.82 4.45
CA SER A 272 -4.83 -18.57 3.00
C SER A 272 -3.56 -17.88 2.50
N PRO A 273 -2.99 -18.30 1.35
CA PRO A 273 -1.92 -17.55 0.70
C PRO A 273 -2.40 -16.18 0.22
N SER A 274 -1.48 -15.24 0.00
CA SER A 274 -1.79 -13.88 -0.51
C SER A 274 -0.83 -13.46 -1.62
N GLY A 275 -1.08 -12.32 -2.28
CA GLY A 275 -0.14 -11.76 -3.27
C GLY A 275 0.10 -12.60 -4.54
N LEU A 276 -0.89 -13.41 -4.96
CA LEU A 276 -0.74 -14.28 -6.14
C LEU A 276 -0.50 -13.46 -7.42
N SER A 277 0.59 -13.75 -8.11
CA SER A 277 1.03 -13.05 -9.33
C SER A 277 1.67 -14.01 -10.35
N THR A 278 1.85 -13.57 -11.60
CA THR A 278 2.57 -14.35 -12.62
C THR A 278 3.90 -13.71 -13.01
N THR A 279 4.92 -14.56 -13.18
CA THR A 279 6.17 -14.23 -13.89
C THR A 279 6.39 -15.21 -15.05
N SER A 280 7.32 -14.90 -15.96
CA SER A 280 7.69 -15.79 -17.08
C SER A 280 6.52 -16.27 -17.97
N LEU A 281 5.50 -15.43 -18.14
CA LEU A 281 4.33 -15.71 -18.98
C LEU A 281 4.73 -15.90 -20.45
N ASN A 282 4.42 -17.08 -21.01
CA ASN A 282 4.80 -17.54 -22.35
C ASN A 282 3.59 -18.16 -23.07
N GLU A 283 3.83 -18.74 -24.24
CA GLU A 283 2.78 -19.23 -25.14
C GLU A 283 2.06 -20.49 -24.62
N ASN A 284 2.73 -21.23 -23.76
CA ASN A 284 2.29 -22.53 -23.27
C ASN A 284 2.63 -22.73 -21.80
N SER A 285 3.12 -21.69 -21.14
CA SER A 285 3.59 -21.78 -19.76
C SER A 285 3.59 -20.43 -19.07
N LEU A 286 3.59 -20.46 -17.75
CA LEU A 286 3.79 -19.31 -16.87
C LEU A 286 4.29 -19.79 -15.51
N THR A 287 4.80 -18.89 -14.69
CA THR A 287 5.15 -19.18 -13.30
C THR A 287 4.25 -18.38 -12.37
N LEU A 288 3.52 -19.08 -11.50
CA LEU A 288 2.79 -18.47 -10.38
C LEU A 288 3.75 -18.21 -9.22
N SER A 289 3.52 -17.12 -8.49
CA SER A 289 4.21 -16.77 -7.24
C SER A 289 3.21 -16.21 -6.24
N TRP A 290 3.33 -16.56 -4.96
CA TRP A 290 2.47 -16.07 -3.88
C TRP A 290 3.24 -15.95 -2.56
N THR A 291 2.63 -15.29 -1.57
CA THR A 291 3.10 -15.24 -0.19
C THR A 291 2.49 -16.39 0.60
N ASP A 292 3.33 -17.12 1.33
CA ASP A 292 2.92 -18.12 2.29
C ASP A 292 2.53 -17.45 3.61
N ASN A 293 1.30 -17.67 4.06
CA ASN A 293 0.80 -17.16 5.34
C ASN A 293 0.51 -18.31 6.33
N ALA A 294 0.65 -19.56 5.90
CA ALA A 294 0.37 -20.74 6.70
C ALA A 294 1.66 -21.24 7.40
N ASN A 295 1.48 -21.93 8.52
CA ASN A 295 2.58 -22.58 9.26
C ASN A 295 2.25 -24.02 9.67
N ASN A 296 1.10 -24.51 9.19
CA ASN A 296 0.48 -25.79 9.53
C ASN A 296 -0.07 -26.49 8.27
N GLU A 297 0.24 -25.98 7.08
CA GLU A 297 -0.03 -26.63 5.82
C GLU A 297 0.91 -27.82 5.61
N THR A 298 0.39 -28.85 4.99
CA THR A 298 1.19 -30.00 4.55
C THR A 298 1.53 -29.91 3.06
N GLU A 299 0.70 -29.18 2.30
CA GLU A 299 0.84 -28.99 0.87
C GLU A 299 0.12 -27.72 0.41
N TYR A 300 0.49 -27.23 -0.77
CA TYR A 300 -0.25 -26.24 -1.53
C TYR A 300 -0.94 -26.90 -2.72
N ARG A 301 -2.17 -26.51 -3.00
CA ARG A 301 -3.00 -26.98 -4.12
C ARG A 301 -3.24 -25.85 -5.09
N VAL A 302 -2.84 -26.09 -6.34
CA VAL A 302 -2.99 -25.12 -7.43
C VAL A 302 -4.07 -25.60 -8.38
N TYR A 303 -5.04 -24.73 -8.63
CA TYR A 303 -6.16 -24.95 -9.52
C TYR A 303 -6.04 -24.10 -10.77
N GLN A 304 -6.48 -24.63 -11.90
CA GLN A 304 -6.64 -23.93 -13.17
C GLN A 304 -8.08 -24.17 -13.65
N ASP A 305 -8.81 -23.09 -13.91
CA ASP A 305 -10.24 -23.10 -14.26
C ASP A 305 -11.05 -24.10 -13.40
N GLU A 306 -10.93 -23.94 -12.07
CA GLU A 306 -11.56 -24.74 -11.02
C GLU A 306 -11.10 -26.21 -10.93
N SER A 307 -10.19 -26.65 -11.82
CA SER A 307 -9.63 -28.00 -11.81
C SER A 307 -8.28 -28.02 -11.10
N LEU A 308 -8.09 -28.93 -10.13
CA LEU A 308 -6.79 -29.12 -9.48
C LEU A 308 -5.76 -29.59 -10.50
N ILE A 309 -4.68 -28.83 -10.67
CA ILE A 309 -3.61 -29.14 -11.64
C ILE A 309 -2.28 -29.52 -10.99
N SER A 310 -2.05 -29.12 -9.74
CA SER A 310 -0.80 -29.43 -9.04
C SER A 310 -0.96 -29.41 -7.53
N THR A 311 -0.08 -30.16 -6.87
CA THR A 311 0.09 -30.18 -5.42
C THR A 311 1.58 -30.03 -5.11
N LEU A 312 1.92 -29.13 -4.21
CA LEU A 312 3.29 -28.76 -3.82
C LEU A 312 3.48 -29.03 -2.34
N ALA A 313 4.71 -29.23 -1.87
CA ALA A 313 4.97 -29.37 -0.44
C ALA A 313 4.62 -28.09 0.34
N ALA A 314 4.56 -28.20 1.67
CA ALA A 314 4.55 -27.06 2.59
C ALA A 314 5.68 -26.05 2.27
N ASP A 315 5.50 -24.80 2.65
CA ASP A 315 6.40 -23.66 2.39
C ASP A 315 6.61 -23.31 0.90
N ALA A 316 5.89 -23.95 -0.03
CA ALA A 316 6.02 -23.66 -1.45
C ALA A 316 5.35 -22.31 -1.79
N ASN A 317 6.08 -21.44 -2.46
CA ASN A 317 5.64 -20.09 -2.83
C ASN A 317 5.63 -19.83 -4.35
N THR A 318 5.90 -20.86 -5.18
CA THR A 318 5.92 -20.73 -6.63
C THR A 318 5.60 -22.05 -7.35
N LEU A 319 5.04 -21.94 -8.56
CA LEU A 319 4.82 -23.07 -9.48
C LEU A 319 4.90 -22.64 -10.95
N THR A 320 5.74 -23.30 -11.73
CA THR A 320 5.69 -23.19 -13.19
C THR A 320 4.68 -24.17 -13.78
N ILE A 321 3.73 -23.64 -14.55
CA ILE A 321 2.68 -24.38 -15.24
C ILE A 321 3.07 -24.48 -16.71
N TYR A 322 2.95 -25.67 -17.29
CA TYR A 322 3.27 -25.97 -18.69
C TYR A 322 2.07 -26.58 -19.41
N GLY A 323 2.12 -26.61 -20.74
CA GLY A 323 1.09 -27.25 -21.56
C GLY A 323 -0.19 -26.42 -21.70
N LEU A 324 -0.13 -25.13 -21.36
CA LEU A 324 -1.22 -24.21 -21.61
C LEU A 324 -1.42 -24.03 -23.13
N SER A 325 -2.67 -23.88 -23.55
CA SER A 325 -3.00 -23.47 -24.92
C SER A 325 -2.62 -22.02 -25.14
N LYS A 326 -2.18 -21.69 -26.35
CA LYS A 326 -1.76 -20.35 -26.78
C LYS A 326 -2.96 -19.39 -26.85
N SER A 327 -2.72 -18.09 -26.62
CA SER A 327 -3.77 -17.04 -26.67
C SER A 327 -5.02 -17.38 -25.84
N THR A 328 -4.87 -18.10 -24.72
CA THR A 328 -5.99 -18.62 -23.93
C THR A 328 -5.99 -17.99 -22.55
N LYS A 329 -7.15 -17.50 -22.11
CA LYS A 329 -7.35 -16.97 -20.77
C LYS A 329 -7.56 -18.12 -19.78
N TYR A 330 -6.84 -18.08 -18.67
CA TYR A 330 -6.94 -19.01 -17.56
C TYR A 330 -7.21 -18.25 -16.26
N LYS A 331 -7.98 -18.88 -15.37
CA LYS A 331 -8.04 -18.51 -13.96
C LYS A 331 -7.21 -19.50 -13.14
N PHE A 332 -6.42 -18.99 -12.21
CA PHE A 332 -5.66 -19.77 -11.26
C PHE A 332 -6.11 -19.47 -9.84
N TRP A 333 -6.16 -20.53 -9.02
CA TRP A 333 -6.31 -20.42 -7.57
C TRP A 333 -5.17 -21.15 -6.89
N VAL A 334 -4.66 -20.59 -5.79
CA VAL A 334 -3.72 -21.27 -4.92
C VAL A 334 -4.33 -21.35 -3.53
N LYS A 335 -4.34 -22.55 -2.95
CA LYS A 335 -4.84 -22.82 -1.60
C LYS A 335 -3.79 -23.61 -0.83
N SER A 336 -3.59 -23.27 0.43
CA SER A 336 -2.86 -24.12 1.38
C SER A 336 -3.78 -25.25 1.87
N TYR A 337 -3.22 -26.41 2.18
CA TYR A 337 -3.97 -27.61 2.59
C TYR A 337 -3.27 -28.41 3.69
N ASN A 338 -4.06 -28.99 4.59
CA ASN A 338 -3.64 -30.09 5.45
C ASN A 338 -4.75 -31.13 5.64
N SER A 339 -4.57 -32.08 6.56
CA SER A 339 -5.53 -33.16 6.84
C SER A 339 -6.96 -32.70 7.12
N ASP A 340 -7.13 -31.45 7.52
CA ASP A 340 -8.38 -30.90 8.02
C ASP A 340 -9.09 -30.01 6.97
N GLY A 341 -8.43 -29.63 5.88
CA GLY A 341 -9.07 -28.98 4.74
C GLY A 341 -8.18 -28.04 3.93
N GLU A 342 -8.79 -27.38 2.94
CA GLU A 342 -8.19 -26.31 2.15
C GLU A 342 -8.54 -24.94 2.73
N SER A 343 -7.62 -23.99 2.62
CA SER A 343 -7.88 -22.58 2.92
C SER A 343 -8.72 -21.88 1.84
N PHE A 344 -9.14 -20.64 2.10
CA PHE A 344 -9.64 -19.76 1.05
C PHE A 344 -8.56 -19.49 -0.01
N PRO A 345 -8.94 -19.30 -1.29
CA PRO A 345 -7.95 -19.20 -2.35
C PRO A 345 -7.38 -17.79 -2.54
N ALA A 346 -6.10 -17.72 -2.91
CA ALA A 346 -5.58 -16.59 -3.67
C ALA A 346 -5.92 -16.78 -5.16
N GLU A 347 -6.39 -15.73 -5.86
CA GLU A 347 -6.90 -15.83 -7.24
C GLU A 347 -6.13 -14.97 -8.25
N LEU A 348 -6.02 -15.43 -9.50
CA LEU A 348 -5.38 -14.68 -10.58
C LEU A 348 -5.95 -15.06 -11.96
N SER A 349 -6.26 -14.06 -12.79
CA SER A 349 -6.65 -14.25 -14.20
C SER A 349 -5.54 -13.81 -15.15
N VAL A 350 -5.14 -14.66 -16.09
CA VAL A 350 -4.04 -14.38 -17.03
C VAL A 350 -4.27 -15.01 -18.40
N THR A 351 -3.83 -14.36 -19.48
CA THR A 351 -3.91 -14.87 -20.86
C THR A 351 -2.52 -15.25 -21.37
N THR A 352 -2.35 -16.49 -21.86
CA THR A 352 -1.08 -16.96 -22.44
C THR A 352 -0.72 -16.22 -23.72
N LYS A 353 0.58 -16.17 -24.04
CA LYS A 353 1.07 -15.61 -25.31
C LYS A 353 0.64 -16.50 -26.50
N GLY A 354 0.65 -15.98 -27.71
CA GLY A 354 0.25 -16.70 -28.91
C GLY A 354 0.23 -15.81 -30.16
N ILE A 355 -0.57 -16.23 -31.13
CA ILE A 355 -0.85 -15.45 -32.34
C ILE A 355 -2.30 -14.95 -32.30
N TYR A 356 -2.53 -13.78 -32.88
CA TYR A 356 -3.87 -13.19 -32.98
C TYR A 356 -3.96 -12.24 -34.18
N ILE A 357 -5.18 -11.85 -34.56
CA ILE A 357 -5.44 -10.91 -35.66
C ILE A 357 -5.21 -9.49 -35.13
N SER A 358 -4.02 -8.95 -35.36
CA SER A 358 -3.68 -7.60 -34.88
C SER A 358 -4.36 -6.49 -35.69
N GLU A 359 -4.60 -6.71 -36.98
CA GLU A 359 -5.19 -5.68 -37.84
C GLU A 359 -5.97 -6.22 -39.05
N ILE A 360 -7.04 -5.50 -39.41
CA ILE A 360 -7.75 -5.64 -40.69
C ILE A 360 -7.98 -4.26 -41.29
N SER A 361 -7.53 -4.06 -42.52
CA SER A 361 -7.71 -2.80 -43.27
C SER A 361 -8.52 -3.01 -44.55
N GLU A 362 -9.58 -2.21 -44.72
CA GLU A 362 -10.45 -2.18 -45.89
C GLU A 362 -10.20 -0.91 -46.73
N GLY A 363 -9.18 -0.94 -47.60
CA GLY A 363 -8.84 0.16 -48.50
C GLY A 363 -9.48 0.10 -49.90
N THR A 364 -9.30 1.16 -50.70
CA THR A 364 -9.80 1.24 -52.09
C THR A 364 -8.80 0.75 -53.14
N GLY A 365 -7.55 0.47 -52.73
CA GLY A 365 -6.45 0.09 -53.62
C GLY A 365 -5.73 -1.16 -53.13
N SER A 366 -5.00 -1.80 -54.04
CA SER A 366 -4.34 -3.08 -53.79
C SER A 366 -3.20 -3.00 -52.74
N THR A 367 -2.74 -1.80 -52.40
CA THR A 367 -1.74 -1.53 -51.34
C THR A 367 -2.35 -1.14 -49.99
N THR A 368 -3.68 -1.16 -49.87
CA THR A 368 -4.40 -0.59 -48.71
C THR A 368 -5.44 -1.56 -48.12
N GLU A 369 -5.53 -2.75 -48.68
CA GLU A 369 -6.49 -3.79 -48.28
C GLU A 369 -5.71 -5.05 -47.87
N PHE A 370 -5.68 -5.33 -46.56
CA PHE A 370 -4.89 -6.41 -45.98
C PHE A 370 -5.45 -6.90 -44.63
N LEU A 371 -4.94 -8.06 -44.21
CA LEU A 371 -5.09 -8.63 -42.86
C LEU A 371 -3.70 -8.89 -42.28
N GLU A 372 -3.56 -8.67 -40.97
CA GLU A 372 -2.32 -8.84 -40.23
C GLU A 372 -2.51 -9.78 -39.04
N LEU A 373 -1.54 -10.67 -38.86
CA LEU A 373 -1.38 -11.47 -37.64
C LEU A 373 -0.13 -11.01 -36.89
N TYR A 374 -0.21 -10.92 -35.56
CA TYR A 374 0.94 -10.66 -34.69
C TYR A 374 1.31 -11.91 -33.89
N ASN A 375 2.61 -12.14 -33.74
CA ASN A 375 3.16 -13.18 -32.88
C ASN A 375 3.79 -12.54 -31.64
N ASN A 376 3.09 -12.54 -30.51
CA ASN A 376 3.61 -11.97 -29.26
C ASN A 376 4.53 -12.95 -28.49
N ASN A 377 4.90 -14.08 -29.11
CA ASN A 377 5.82 -15.05 -28.54
C ASN A 377 7.28 -14.62 -28.70
N SER A 378 8.13 -15.12 -27.79
CA SER A 378 9.58 -14.92 -27.82
C SER A 378 10.30 -15.77 -28.88
N SER A 379 9.56 -16.58 -29.64
CA SER A 379 10.06 -17.48 -30.69
C SER A 379 9.23 -17.33 -31.97
N SER A 380 9.82 -17.70 -33.11
CA SER A 380 9.08 -17.77 -34.38
C SER A 380 8.00 -18.86 -34.34
N VAL A 381 6.83 -18.58 -34.93
CA VAL A 381 5.68 -19.50 -34.98
C VAL A 381 5.40 -19.90 -36.42
N SER A 382 5.33 -21.20 -36.70
CA SER A 382 4.79 -21.71 -37.96
C SER A 382 3.25 -21.66 -37.94
N LEU A 383 2.68 -21.16 -39.03
CA LEU A 383 1.25 -21.10 -39.29
C LEU A 383 0.76 -22.29 -40.12
N THR A 384 1.60 -23.30 -40.34
CA THR A 384 1.19 -24.50 -41.07
C THR A 384 0.02 -25.17 -40.35
N GLY A 385 -1.10 -25.31 -41.07
CA GLY A 385 -2.33 -25.80 -40.45
C GLY A 385 -3.04 -24.76 -39.59
N TYR A 386 -2.95 -23.48 -39.94
CA TYR A 386 -3.91 -22.48 -39.46
C TYR A 386 -4.88 -22.13 -40.58
N LYS A 387 -6.06 -21.62 -40.22
CA LYS A 387 -7.09 -21.20 -41.15
C LYS A 387 -7.56 -19.80 -40.83
N LEU A 388 -7.76 -18.99 -41.87
CA LEU A 388 -8.46 -17.71 -41.77
C LEU A 388 -9.86 -17.89 -42.34
N VAL A 389 -10.87 -17.70 -41.48
CA VAL A 389 -12.27 -17.88 -41.84
C VAL A 389 -12.95 -16.53 -41.87
N ARG A 390 -13.46 -16.16 -43.04
CA ARG A 390 -14.31 -14.99 -43.21
C ARG A 390 -15.75 -15.37 -42.90
N VAL A 391 -16.38 -14.65 -41.97
CA VAL A 391 -17.77 -14.90 -41.56
C VAL A 391 -18.64 -13.68 -41.78
N ASN A 392 -19.90 -13.93 -42.06
CA ASN A 392 -20.90 -12.87 -42.15
C ASN A 392 -21.19 -12.32 -40.75
N ALA A 393 -21.03 -11.02 -40.54
CA ALA A 393 -21.13 -10.44 -39.20
C ALA A 393 -22.56 -10.45 -38.63
N SER A 394 -23.59 -10.60 -39.47
CA SER A 394 -24.99 -10.55 -39.03
C SER A 394 -25.53 -11.89 -38.53
N ASN A 395 -25.00 -13.00 -39.02
CA ASN A 395 -25.51 -14.34 -38.73
C ASN A 395 -24.39 -15.36 -38.44
N ASN A 396 -23.13 -14.93 -38.39
CA ASN A 396 -21.93 -15.72 -38.13
C ASN A 396 -21.73 -16.92 -39.08
N SER A 397 -22.38 -16.95 -40.25
CA SER A 397 -22.17 -18.01 -41.23
C SER A 397 -20.84 -17.84 -41.95
N SER A 398 -20.07 -18.92 -42.07
CA SER A 398 -18.78 -18.93 -42.79
C SER A 398 -19.01 -18.70 -44.28
N GLU A 399 -18.36 -17.69 -44.83
CA GLU A 399 -18.49 -17.29 -46.25
C GLU A 399 -17.28 -17.71 -47.08
N TYR A 400 -16.10 -17.83 -46.46
CA TYR A 400 -14.85 -18.23 -47.11
C TYR A 400 -13.84 -18.73 -46.07
N VAL A 401 -13.03 -19.72 -46.45
CA VAL A 401 -11.96 -20.28 -45.64
C VAL A 401 -10.67 -20.23 -46.47
N PHE A 402 -9.61 -19.71 -45.87
CA PHE A 402 -8.26 -19.66 -46.42
C PHE A 402 -7.35 -20.58 -45.61
N ASP A 403 -6.88 -21.67 -46.22
CA ASP A 403 -6.04 -22.67 -45.57
C ASP A 403 -4.55 -22.29 -45.69
N ILE A 404 -3.97 -21.84 -44.58
CA ILE A 404 -2.58 -21.38 -44.51
C ILE A 404 -1.63 -22.57 -44.65
N GLY A 405 -0.73 -22.49 -45.62
CA GLY A 405 0.25 -23.51 -46.00
C GLY A 405 -0.17 -24.42 -47.15
N THR A 406 -1.41 -24.30 -47.67
CA THR A 406 -1.91 -25.18 -48.76
C THR A 406 -2.54 -24.44 -49.94
N ASP A 407 -3.18 -23.29 -49.73
CA ASP A 407 -3.83 -22.49 -50.78
C ASP A 407 -2.86 -21.53 -51.51
N GLY A 408 -1.75 -22.07 -52.03
CA GLY A 408 -0.86 -21.35 -52.96
C GLY A 408 0.07 -20.31 -52.33
N ASP A 409 0.34 -20.39 -51.03
CA ASP A 409 1.22 -19.50 -50.25
C ASP A 409 2.67 -19.99 -50.09
N GLY A 410 3.03 -21.07 -50.79
CA GLY A 410 4.40 -21.57 -50.81
C GLY A 410 4.80 -22.42 -49.61
N GLY A 411 3.86 -22.75 -48.69
CA GLY A 411 4.06 -23.80 -47.68
C GLY A 411 4.93 -23.45 -46.46
N ASP A 412 5.52 -22.25 -46.39
CA ASP A 412 6.40 -21.80 -45.29
C ASP A 412 5.89 -20.50 -44.62
N ALA A 413 4.60 -20.46 -44.29
CA ALA A 413 4.03 -19.35 -43.52
C ALA A 413 4.53 -19.44 -42.05
N SER A 414 5.52 -18.62 -41.70
CA SER A 414 5.97 -18.46 -40.31
C SER A 414 6.04 -16.99 -39.93
N ILE A 415 5.71 -16.68 -38.67
CA ILE A 415 5.81 -15.34 -38.11
C ILE A 415 7.02 -15.29 -37.18
N PRO A 416 8.02 -14.40 -37.40
CA PRO A 416 9.13 -14.21 -36.46
C PRO A 416 8.65 -13.89 -35.04
N ALA A 417 9.52 -14.10 -34.03
CA ALA A 417 9.24 -13.69 -32.66
C ALA A 417 8.96 -12.19 -32.59
N ASN A 418 7.90 -11.77 -31.88
CA ASN A 418 7.44 -10.38 -31.85
C ASN A 418 7.27 -9.77 -33.26
N GLY A 419 6.97 -10.61 -34.25
CA GLY A 419 6.87 -10.26 -35.66
C GLY A 419 5.46 -10.34 -36.21
N PHE A 420 5.33 -10.03 -37.49
CA PHE A 420 4.03 -9.88 -38.16
C PHE A 420 3.91 -10.76 -39.41
N TRP A 421 2.69 -11.17 -39.74
CA TRP A 421 2.39 -11.77 -41.03
C TRP A 421 1.28 -11.01 -41.72
N VAL A 422 1.59 -10.51 -42.92
CA VAL A 422 0.75 -9.56 -43.64
C VAL A 422 0.24 -10.19 -44.92
N ILE A 423 -1.07 -10.18 -45.09
CA ILE A 423 -1.75 -10.77 -46.25
C ILE A 423 -2.46 -9.65 -47.02
N SER A 424 -2.01 -9.35 -48.23
CA SER A 424 -2.66 -8.35 -49.08
C SER A 424 -3.70 -8.95 -50.04
N ARG A 425 -4.62 -8.15 -50.57
CA ARG A 425 -5.49 -8.57 -51.67
C ARG A 425 -4.85 -8.32 -53.04
N GLY A 426 -4.21 -9.33 -53.61
CA GLY A 426 -3.81 -9.33 -55.03
C GLY A 426 -2.55 -8.53 -55.37
N SER A 427 -1.84 -7.99 -54.38
CA SER A 427 -0.58 -7.25 -54.58
C SER A 427 0.62 -8.13 -54.26
N ASN A 428 1.68 -7.99 -55.05
CA ASN A 428 2.99 -8.54 -54.67
C ASN A 428 3.66 -7.68 -53.59
N GLU A 429 4.50 -8.30 -52.76
CA GLU A 429 5.23 -7.64 -51.66
C GLU A 429 5.91 -6.34 -52.08
N SER A 430 6.65 -6.32 -53.18
CA SER A 430 7.36 -5.13 -53.66
C SER A 430 6.42 -3.98 -53.98
N THR A 431 5.26 -4.26 -54.59
CA THR A 431 4.26 -3.24 -54.92
C THR A 431 3.53 -2.78 -53.66
N PHE A 432 3.18 -3.73 -52.79
CA PHE A 432 2.49 -3.48 -51.53
C PHE A 432 3.33 -2.61 -50.60
N THR A 433 4.57 -3.04 -50.31
CA THR A 433 5.52 -2.33 -49.44
C THR A 433 5.94 -0.97 -49.98
N SER A 434 5.99 -0.78 -51.30
CA SER A 434 6.27 0.54 -51.89
C SER A 434 5.21 1.61 -51.59
N GLY A 435 4.02 1.20 -51.14
CA GLY A 435 2.97 2.10 -50.67
C GLY A 435 3.20 2.68 -49.27
N PHE A 436 4.21 2.20 -48.53
CA PHE A 436 4.43 2.52 -47.12
C PHE A 436 5.78 3.21 -46.87
N SER A 437 5.86 4.00 -45.80
CA SER A 437 7.08 4.71 -45.41
C SER A 437 8.15 3.78 -44.81
N SER A 438 7.72 2.69 -44.15
CA SER A 438 8.59 1.67 -43.55
C SER A 438 7.82 0.37 -43.36
N PHE A 439 8.37 -0.74 -43.87
CA PHE A 439 7.87 -2.09 -43.61
C PHE A 439 8.80 -2.79 -42.60
N PRO A 440 8.28 -3.53 -41.61
CA PRO A 440 9.11 -4.11 -40.56
C PRO A 440 10.10 -5.13 -41.10
N SER A 441 11.25 -5.23 -40.44
CA SER A 441 12.24 -6.26 -40.77
C SER A 441 11.82 -7.64 -40.25
N ALA A 442 10.98 -7.70 -39.21
CA ALA A 442 10.46 -8.92 -38.59
C ALA A 442 9.05 -9.25 -39.09
N SER A 443 8.83 -9.18 -40.41
CA SER A 443 7.55 -9.53 -41.02
C SER A 443 7.71 -10.54 -42.15
N SER A 444 6.76 -11.45 -42.22
CA SER A 444 6.54 -12.30 -43.38
C SER A 444 5.41 -11.72 -44.22
N PHE A 445 5.47 -11.87 -45.54
CA PHE A 445 4.45 -11.35 -46.45
C PHE A 445 3.81 -12.46 -47.29
N TYR A 446 2.50 -12.35 -47.53
CA TYR A 446 1.81 -13.20 -48.49
C TYR A 446 1.08 -12.38 -49.57
N ASP A 447 1.44 -12.67 -50.81
CA ASP A 447 0.79 -12.20 -52.03
C ASP A 447 -0.59 -12.88 -52.16
N GLY A 448 -1.61 -12.37 -51.47
CA GLY A 448 -2.95 -12.92 -51.55
C GLY A 448 -3.55 -12.77 -52.96
N ASN A 449 -4.59 -13.56 -53.26
CA ASN A 449 -5.29 -13.49 -54.54
C ASN A 449 -6.48 -12.51 -54.50
N ASN A 450 -7.04 -12.19 -55.67
CA ASN A 450 -8.17 -11.25 -55.79
C ASN A 450 -9.47 -11.72 -55.10
N ASN A 451 -9.59 -13.00 -54.71
CA ASN A 451 -10.76 -13.55 -54.01
C ASN A 451 -10.66 -13.41 -52.47
N LEU A 452 -9.47 -13.11 -51.94
CA LEU A 452 -9.25 -12.72 -50.55
C LEU A 452 -9.76 -11.27 -50.33
N TYR A 453 -11.08 -11.10 -50.44
CA TYR A 453 -11.74 -9.83 -50.13
C TYR A 453 -11.87 -9.67 -48.62
N PHE A 454 -11.30 -8.59 -48.10
CA PHE A 454 -11.45 -8.19 -46.71
C PHE A 454 -12.66 -7.25 -46.52
N GLY A 455 -13.19 -6.67 -47.62
CA GLY A 455 -14.52 -6.00 -47.76
C GLY A 455 -15.00 -5.91 -49.22
N THR A 456 -16.29 -6.05 -49.58
CA THR A 456 -17.37 -5.03 -49.50
C THR A 456 -18.78 -5.66 -49.60
N GLY A 457 -19.84 -4.89 -49.26
CA GLY A 457 -21.27 -5.15 -49.58
C GLY A 457 -22.13 -5.64 -48.40
N THR A 458 -21.56 -6.45 -47.52
CA THR A 458 -22.15 -6.92 -46.26
C THR A 458 -21.08 -6.87 -45.17
N ALA A 459 -21.47 -6.59 -43.94
CA ALA A 459 -20.59 -6.53 -42.78
C ALA A 459 -19.93 -7.91 -42.53
N ARG A 460 -18.59 -7.98 -42.48
CA ARG A 460 -17.84 -9.24 -42.30
C ARG A 460 -16.90 -9.20 -41.10
N LYS A 461 -16.67 -10.37 -40.50
CA LYS A 461 -15.69 -10.62 -39.43
C LYS A 461 -14.69 -11.68 -39.90
N TRP A 462 -13.55 -11.76 -39.23
CA TRP A 462 -12.55 -12.78 -39.46
C TRP A 462 -12.28 -13.58 -38.19
N ARG A 463 -12.02 -14.87 -38.38
CA ARG A 463 -11.62 -15.82 -37.35
C ARG A 463 -10.31 -16.46 -37.73
N LEU A 464 -9.39 -16.50 -36.78
CA LEU A 464 -8.18 -17.31 -36.87
C LEU A 464 -8.44 -18.63 -36.16
N ARG A 465 -8.18 -19.75 -36.83
CA ARG A 465 -8.40 -21.09 -36.29
C ARG A 465 -7.20 -22.00 -36.47
N ALA A 466 -7.02 -22.94 -35.54
CA ALA A 466 -6.11 -24.07 -35.71
C ALA A 466 -6.75 -25.17 -36.56
N ASN A 467 -5.98 -25.86 -37.40
CA ASN A 467 -6.47 -26.93 -38.27
C ASN A 467 -6.54 -28.26 -37.51
N ASP A 468 -7.75 -28.79 -37.33
CA ASP A 468 -8.03 -30.13 -36.82
C ASP A 468 -8.71 -31.04 -37.87
N GLY A 469 -8.93 -30.53 -39.08
CA GLY A 469 -9.69 -31.17 -40.16
C GLY A 469 -8.91 -31.35 -41.48
N THR A 470 -9.52 -32.04 -42.44
CA THR A 470 -8.91 -32.33 -43.76
C THR A 470 -9.73 -31.77 -44.93
N ALA A 471 -10.82 -31.05 -44.65
CA ALA A 471 -11.68 -30.42 -45.64
C ALA A 471 -11.55 -28.89 -45.57
N ASN A 472 -11.86 -28.21 -46.68
CA ASN A 472 -11.96 -26.75 -46.76
C ASN A 472 -13.28 -26.29 -46.11
N THR A 473 -13.39 -26.52 -44.80
CA THR A 473 -14.54 -26.29 -43.92
C THR A 473 -14.12 -25.49 -42.68
N ASP A 474 -15.06 -24.80 -42.03
CA ASP A 474 -14.86 -24.03 -40.79
C ASP A 474 -14.92 -24.95 -39.56
N ASP A 475 -13.98 -25.90 -39.45
CA ASP A 475 -13.98 -26.98 -38.45
C ASP A 475 -13.00 -26.79 -37.27
N GLY A 476 -12.00 -25.92 -37.43
CA GLY A 476 -10.92 -25.72 -36.45
C GLY A 476 -11.27 -25.07 -35.10
N THR A 477 -10.39 -25.22 -34.10
CA THR A 477 -10.50 -24.49 -32.82
C THR A 477 -10.31 -22.99 -33.02
N LEU A 478 -11.21 -22.17 -32.46
CA LEU A 478 -11.11 -20.72 -32.51
C LEU A 478 -9.95 -20.22 -31.65
N ILE A 479 -9.04 -19.47 -32.26
CA ILE A 479 -7.90 -18.82 -31.60
C ILE A 479 -8.22 -17.36 -31.33
N ASP A 480 -8.81 -16.69 -32.33
CA ASP A 480 -9.15 -15.28 -32.24
C ASP A 480 -10.29 -14.93 -33.22
N GLU A 481 -11.13 -13.97 -32.85
CA GLU A 481 -12.24 -13.46 -33.68
C GLU A 481 -12.38 -11.95 -33.52
N THR A 482 -12.49 -11.25 -34.64
CA THR A 482 -12.74 -9.81 -34.61
C THR A 482 -14.11 -9.47 -34.02
N SER A 483 -14.15 -8.61 -33.00
CA SER A 483 -15.40 -8.26 -32.30
C SER A 483 -16.37 -7.43 -33.16
N ALA A 484 -15.85 -6.66 -34.12
CA ALA A 484 -16.59 -5.74 -34.97
C ALA A 484 -16.50 -6.11 -36.45
N ALA A 485 -17.50 -5.64 -37.22
CA ALA A 485 -17.55 -5.91 -38.65
C ALA A 485 -16.83 -4.82 -39.46
N ALA A 486 -15.90 -5.23 -40.32
CA ALA A 486 -15.45 -4.37 -41.41
C ALA A 486 -16.61 -4.26 -42.41
N ALA A 487 -17.23 -3.10 -42.46
CA ALA A 487 -18.40 -2.85 -43.30
C ALA A 487 -18.22 -1.53 -44.05
N GLY A 488 -17.40 -1.53 -45.10
CA GLY A 488 -17.36 -0.47 -46.09
C GLY A 488 -15.97 0.14 -46.29
N SER A 489 -15.72 0.55 -47.53
CA SER A 489 -14.51 1.24 -47.98
C SER A 489 -14.04 2.31 -46.98
N GLY A 490 -12.77 2.20 -46.54
CA GLY A 490 -12.15 3.14 -45.60
C GLY A 490 -12.31 2.77 -44.12
N LYS A 491 -12.43 1.48 -43.78
CA LYS A 491 -12.51 1.03 -42.38
C LYS A 491 -11.28 0.24 -41.98
N ARG A 492 -10.82 0.48 -40.76
CA ARG A 492 -9.69 -0.24 -40.13
C ARG A 492 -10.08 -0.73 -38.76
N THR A 493 -9.74 -1.98 -38.45
CA THR A 493 -10.00 -2.66 -37.18
C THR A 493 -8.68 -3.15 -36.59
N ILE A 494 -8.40 -2.85 -35.33
CA ILE A 494 -7.13 -3.19 -34.65
C ILE A 494 -7.45 -3.91 -33.35
N GLN A 495 -6.66 -4.93 -33.00
CA GLN A 495 -6.75 -5.62 -31.72
C GLN A 495 -5.63 -5.19 -30.76
N ASN A 496 -6.02 -4.82 -29.53
CA ASN A 496 -5.08 -4.67 -28.42
C ASN A 496 -4.69 -6.06 -27.86
N PRO A 497 -3.52 -6.21 -27.21
CA PRO A 497 -3.07 -7.50 -26.65
C PRO A 497 -4.03 -8.16 -25.63
N THR A 498 -4.96 -7.40 -25.06
CA THR A 498 -6.02 -7.89 -24.16
C THR A 498 -7.21 -8.53 -24.88
N GLY A 499 -7.22 -8.50 -26.22
CA GLY A 499 -8.27 -9.05 -27.07
C GLY A 499 -9.34 -8.03 -27.49
N THR A 500 -9.30 -6.80 -26.96
CA THR A 500 -10.25 -5.74 -27.30
C THR A 500 -9.94 -5.15 -28.67
N PHE A 501 -10.95 -5.04 -29.54
CA PHE A 501 -10.79 -4.43 -30.85
C PHE A 501 -11.34 -3.00 -30.89
N THR A 502 -10.59 -2.09 -31.50
CA THR A 502 -11.05 -0.74 -31.85
C THR A 502 -11.27 -0.64 -33.36
N THR A 503 -12.37 0.00 -33.77
CA THR A 503 -12.67 0.25 -35.19
C THR A 503 -12.65 1.73 -35.47
N SER A 504 -11.88 2.15 -36.49
CA SER A 504 -11.83 3.53 -36.95
C SER A 504 -12.42 3.67 -38.35
N ASN A 505 -13.17 4.76 -38.57
CA ASN A 505 -13.64 5.17 -39.89
C ASN A 505 -12.63 6.18 -40.47
N SER A 506 -11.65 5.73 -41.25
CA SER A 506 -10.72 6.63 -41.93
C SER A 506 -11.13 6.75 -43.40
N SER A 507 -11.64 7.92 -43.81
CA SER A 507 -12.12 8.18 -45.17
C SER A 507 -11.06 8.10 -46.29
N SER A 508 -9.86 7.64 -45.98
CA SER A 508 -8.78 7.40 -46.93
C SER A 508 -7.85 6.33 -46.36
N GLY A 509 -7.87 5.12 -46.94
CA GLY A 509 -6.96 4.02 -46.59
C GLY A 509 -5.47 4.28 -46.89
N GLY A 510 -5.01 5.54 -46.89
CA GLY A 510 -3.64 5.93 -47.18
C GLY A 510 -2.72 6.00 -45.96
N ASN A 511 -3.13 5.48 -44.81
CA ASN A 511 -2.44 5.65 -43.52
C ASN A 511 -2.34 4.34 -42.73
N SER A 512 -2.30 3.18 -43.41
CA SER A 512 -2.21 1.85 -42.81
C SER A 512 -0.86 1.21 -43.15
N ASN A 513 0.21 1.36 -42.34
CA ASN A 513 1.46 0.60 -42.48
C ASN A 513 1.39 -0.72 -41.70
N PRO A 514 1.32 -1.86 -42.39
CA PRO A 514 1.34 -3.17 -41.76
C PRO A 514 2.69 -3.48 -41.09
N GLY A 515 2.58 -4.21 -39.98
CA GLY A 515 3.58 -4.78 -39.10
C GLY A 515 4.33 -3.75 -38.25
N LEU A 516 3.91 -2.51 -38.33
CA LEU A 516 3.96 -1.64 -37.18
C LEU A 516 2.60 -1.88 -36.50
N PHE A 517 2.54 -2.01 -35.17
CA PHE A 517 1.34 -1.48 -34.51
C PHE A 517 1.31 0.00 -34.95
N ASP A 518 0.53 0.26 -36.00
CA ASP A 518 0.92 1.15 -37.09
C ASP A 518 1.43 2.52 -36.64
N THR A 519 2.60 2.91 -37.18
CA THR A 519 3.31 4.19 -37.09
C THR A 519 2.63 5.20 -36.19
N GLY A 520 2.90 4.94 -34.92
CA GLY A 520 2.00 5.17 -33.83
C GLY A 520 2.24 4.09 -32.76
N GLN A 521 3.52 3.80 -32.49
CA GLN A 521 4.03 2.75 -31.61
C GLN A 521 3.47 2.74 -30.18
N ARG A 522 2.44 1.94 -29.87
CA ARG A 522 2.12 1.61 -28.45
C ARG A 522 3.24 0.75 -27.85
N LEU A 523 4.31 1.41 -27.40
CA LEU A 523 5.39 0.87 -26.58
C LEU A 523 4.80 0.45 -25.22
N ARG A 524 5.47 -0.49 -24.52
CA ARG A 524 5.08 -1.10 -23.23
C ARG A 524 3.92 -0.41 -22.49
N LEU A 525 2.90 -1.17 -22.14
CA LEU A 525 1.72 -0.66 -21.43
C LEU A 525 2.08 -0.16 -20.02
N LEU A 526 1.62 1.03 -19.63
CA LEU A 526 1.62 1.50 -18.24
C LEU A 526 0.23 1.29 -17.66
N THR A 527 0.08 0.41 -16.67
CA THR A 527 -1.17 0.33 -15.92
C THR A 527 -1.18 1.38 -14.82
N LEU A 528 -2.15 2.29 -14.86
CA LEU A 528 -2.47 3.17 -13.75
C LEU A 528 -3.46 2.47 -12.84
N THR A 529 -3.20 2.52 -11.54
CA THR A 529 -4.01 1.88 -10.49
C THR A 529 -4.25 2.87 -9.35
N GLY A 530 -5.02 2.47 -8.33
CA GLY A 530 -5.23 3.28 -7.13
C GLY A 530 -6.38 4.29 -7.26
N ASN A 531 -6.27 5.43 -6.57
CA ASN A 531 -7.33 6.44 -6.44
C ASN A 531 -7.10 7.67 -7.35
N SER A 532 -8.09 8.58 -7.39
CA SER A 532 -7.94 9.88 -8.05
C SER A 532 -6.75 10.67 -7.48
N GLY A 533 -5.94 11.29 -8.34
CA GLY A 533 -4.78 12.04 -7.89
C GLY A 533 -3.76 12.38 -8.98
N PHE A 534 -2.77 13.18 -8.60
CA PHE A 534 -1.66 13.55 -9.48
C PHE A 534 -0.72 12.37 -9.78
N ARG A 535 -0.34 12.24 -11.04
CA ARG A 535 0.65 11.28 -11.56
C ARG A 535 1.78 12.04 -12.25
N MET A 536 3.02 11.65 -11.96
CA MET A 536 4.20 12.14 -12.66
C MET A 536 4.64 11.13 -13.71
N LEU A 537 4.37 11.46 -14.97
CA LEU A 537 4.51 10.54 -16.08
C LEU A 537 5.56 11.01 -17.08
N SER A 538 6.01 10.08 -17.92
CA SER A 538 6.91 10.34 -19.04
C SER A 538 6.46 9.63 -20.32
N SER A 539 7.08 10.06 -21.41
CA SER A 539 7.03 9.53 -22.77
C SER A 539 8.24 8.66 -23.20
N PRO A 540 8.16 7.35 -23.52
CA PRO A 540 9.20 6.75 -24.37
C PRO A 540 9.15 7.28 -25.82
N VAL A 541 8.02 7.88 -26.21
CA VAL A 541 7.81 8.59 -27.48
C VAL A 541 7.83 10.10 -27.21
N SER A 542 8.41 10.88 -28.11
CA SER A 542 8.42 12.35 -28.05
C SER A 542 7.64 12.97 -29.21
N GLY A 543 7.21 14.23 -29.06
CA GLY A 543 6.40 14.96 -30.04
C GLY A 543 5.01 15.32 -29.53
N THR A 544 4.07 15.59 -30.43
CA THR A 544 2.68 15.94 -30.12
C THR A 544 1.86 14.69 -29.80
N ILE A 545 2.05 14.15 -28.59
CA ILE A 545 1.56 12.82 -28.20
C ILE A 545 0.48 12.83 -27.11
N PHE A 546 0.19 13.97 -26.49
CA PHE A 546 -0.72 14.03 -25.33
C PHE A 546 -2.13 13.50 -25.63
N ASN A 547 -2.69 13.82 -26.81
CA ASN A 547 -4.01 13.33 -27.23
C ASN A 547 -4.10 11.80 -27.30
N ASP A 548 -2.98 11.13 -27.56
CA ASP A 548 -2.96 9.68 -27.69
C ASP A 548 -2.49 8.99 -26.41
N LEU A 549 -1.43 9.49 -25.77
CA LEU A 549 -0.93 8.98 -24.49
C LEU A 549 -1.98 9.00 -23.38
N LEU A 550 -2.80 10.04 -23.31
CA LEU A 550 -3.80 10.27 -22.27
C LEU A 550 -5.23 9.93 -22.74
N SER A 551 -5.36 9.20 -23.86
CA SER A 551 -6.67 8.84 -24.45
C SER A 551 -7.56 7.99 -23.55
N GLU A 552 -6.98 7.26 -22.60
CA GLU A 552 -7.69 6.43 -21.63
C GLU A 552 -7.98 7.17 -20.31
N THR A 553 -7.68 8.47 -20.22
CA THR A 553 -7.93 9.30 -19.04
C THR A 553 -8.90 10.42 -19.36
N TRP A 554 -9.68 10.87 -18.37
CA TRP A 554 -10.48 12.08 -18.52
C TRP A 554 -9.59 13.33 -18.54
N THR A 555 -9.69 14.13 -19.60
CA THR A 555 -8.91 15.36 -19.79
C THR A 555 -9.80 16.60 -19.92
N GLN A 556 -9.49 17.65 -19.16
CA GLN A 556 -10.33 18.86 -19.04
C GLN A 556 -9.51 20.15 -19.11
N GLY A 557 -10.16 21.28 -19.40
CA GLY A 557 -9.56 22.62 -19.40
C GLY A 557 -8.49 22.85 -20.48
N ILE A 558 -8.33 21.95 -21.44
CA ILE A 558 -7.31 21.99 -22.50
C ILE A 558 -8.01 21.97 -23.86
N THR A 559 -7.57 22.79 -24.82
CA THR A 559 -8.20 22.77 -26.15
C THR A 559 -8.02 21.38 -26.80
N GLY A 560 -9.12 20.73 -27.16
CA GLY A 560 -9.13 19.40 -27.79
C GLY A 560 -9.18 18.22 -26.82
N SER A 561 -9.37 18.48 -25.51
CA SER A 561 -9.63 17.46 -24.49
C SER A 561 -11.12 17.11 -24.38
N ASP A 562 -11.46 16.10 -23.56
CA ASP A 562 -12.85 15.63 -23.35
C ASP A 562 -13.78 16.75 -22.88
N ALA A 563 -13.30 17.60 -21.97
CA ALA A 563 -13.99 18.78 -21.45
C ALA A 563 -13.16 20.06 -21.59
N GLY A 564 -12.78 20.40 -22.83
CA GLY A 564 -11.82 21.48 -23.10
C GLY A 564 -12.27 22.92 -22.76
N SER A 565 -13.54 23.16 -22.41
CA SER A 565 -14.04 24.46 -21.94
C SER A 565 -14.32 24.53 -20.45
N ASP A 566 -14.20 23.40 -19.75
CA ASP A 566 -14.69 23.25 -18.39
C ASP A 566 -13.51 23.10 -17.42
N GLY A 567 -13.55 23.90 -16.35
CA GLY A 567 -12.53 23.87 -15.29
C GLY A 567 -11.14 24.36 -15.71
N SER A 568 -10.17 24.13 -14.82
CA SER A 568 -8.74 24.32 -15.10
C SER A 568 -8.16 23.08 -15.80
N ALA A 569 -7.10 23.29 -16.59
CA ALA A 569 -6.39 22.20 -17.25
C ALA A 569 -5.95 21.14 -16.24
N ASN A 570 -6.07 19.85 -16.56
CA ASN A 570 -5.60 18.76 -15.70
C ASN A 570 -4.29 18.09 -16.16
N VAL A 571 -3.54 18.76 -17.05
CA VAL A 571 -2.23 18.33 -17.55
C VAL A 571 -1.28 19.53 -17.55
N TRP A 572 -0.08 19.36 -17.01
CA TRP A 572 0.91 20.42 -16.86
C TRP A 572 2.33 19.95 -17.20
N THR A 573 3.15 20.91 -17.63
CA THR A 573 4.59 20.74 -17.83
C THR A 573 5.36 21.79 -17.04
N LEU A 574 6.57 21.45 -16.61
CA LEU A 574 7.43 22.41 -15.92
C LEU A 574 8.20 23.26 -16.93
N ASP A 575 8.04 24.59 -16.88
CA ASP A 575 8.92 25.53 -17.55
C ASP A 575 10.21 25.68 -16.73
N LEU A 576 11.30 25.10 -17.24
CA LEU A 576 12.59 25.13 -16.57
C LEU A 576 13.15 26.54 -16.39
N GLY A 577 12.91 27.47 -17.33
CA GLY A 577 13.50 28.80 -17.30
C GLY A 577 12.84 29.74 -16.28
N ASN A 578 11.54 29.55 -16.05
CA ASN A 578 10.77 30.35 -15.09
C ASN A 578 10.51 29.61 -13.76
N GLN A 579 10.81 28.31 -13.68
CA GLN A 579 10.49 27.43 -12.55
C GLN A 579 9.00 27.45 -12.20
N THR A 580 8.14 27.47 -13.21
CA THR A 580 6.68 27.53 -13.06
C THR A 580 5.97 26.42 -13.83
N TRP A 581 4.88 25.92 -13.27
CA TRP A 581 3.99 25.01 -13.98
C TRP A 581 3.23 25.73 -15.07
N THR A 582 3.26 25.15 -16.25
CA THR A 582 2.54 25.62 -17.42
C THR A 582 1.45 24.62 -17.74
N GLU A 583 0.20 25.08 -17.66
CA GLU A 583 -0.97 24.34 -18.13
C GLU A 583 -0.80 23.97 -19.61
N LEU A 584 -1.15 22.74 -19.96
CA LEU A 584 -1.13 22.32 -21.36
C LEU A 584 -2.19 23.12 -22.13
N SER A 585 -1.79 23.81 -23.20
CA SER A 585 -2.73 24.67 -23.93
C SER A 585 -3.63 23.92 -24.93
N ASN A 586 -3.11 22.84 -25.54
CA ASN A 586 -3.82 22.12 -26.61
C ASN A 586 -3.32 20.67 -26.76
N MET A 587 -4.22 19.70 -26.72
CA MET A 587 -3.90 18.26 -26.77
C MET A 587 -3.22 17.82 -28.07
N SER A 588 -3.51 18.51 -29.19
CA SER A 588 -3.05 18.14 -30.52
C SER A 588 -1.79 18.88 -30.98
N SER A 589 -1.48 20.06 -30.40
CA SER A 589 -0.35 20.88 -30.83
C SER A 589 0.76 21.04 -29.79
N SER A 590 0.48 20.78 -28.52
CA SER A 590 1.53 20.78 -27.49
C SER A 590 2.39 19.52 -27.60
N SER A 591 3.71 19.67 -27.50
CA SER A 591 4.68 18.58 -27.67
C SER A 591 5.41 18.24 -26.37
N LEU A 592 5.66 16.96 -26.12
CA LEU A 592 6.55 16.47 -25.06
C LEU A 592 7.94 16.18 -25.66
N SER A 593 8.99 16.78 -25.11
CA SER A 593 10.37 16.51 -25.56
C SER A 593 10.86 15.16 -25.03
N ALA A 594 11.78 14.50 -25.73
CA ALA A 594 12.41 13.30 -25.20
C ALA A 594 13.13 13.61 -23.87
N GLY A 595 12.90 12.79 -22.86
CA GLY A 595 13.50 12.96 -21.54
C GLY A 595 12.80 14.00 -20.64
N GLN A 596 11.75 14.64 -21.14
CA GLN A 596 10.89 15.53 -20.36
C GLN A 596 9.76 14.71 -19.72
N GLY A 597 9.53 14.91 -18.43
CA GLY A 597 8.32 14.41 -17.76
C GLY A 597 7.21 15.46 -17.73
N PHE A 598 6.01 15.03 -17.36
CA PHE A 598 4.85 15.89 -17.19
C PHE A 598 4.00 15.44 -16.00
N LEU A 599 3.12 16.32 -15.55
CA LEU A 599 2.20 16.09 -14.45
C LEU A 599 0.78 16.01 -14.99
N THR A 600 -0.01 15.03 -14.54
CA THR A 600 -1.43 14.90 -14.92
C THR A 600 -2.25 14.52 -13.70
N TYR A 601 -3.47 15.05 -13.57
CA TYR A 601 -4.41 14.61 -12.55
C TYR A 601 -5.36 13.57 -13.16
N VAL A 602 -5.33 12.36 -12.61
CA VAL A 602 -6.15 11.23 -13.05
C VAL A 602 -7.35 11.10 -12.13
N PHE A 603 -8.55 11.01 -12.71
CA PHE A 603 -9.79 10.73 -12.01
C PHE A 603 -10.04 9.22 -11.99
N GLN A 604 -10.64 8.72 -10.90
CA GLN A 604 -11.00 7.29 -10.77
C GLN A 604 -12.24 6.91 -11.58
N ASP A 605 -13.15 7.87 -11.75
CA ASP A 605 -14.37 7.78 -12.56
C ASP A 605 -14.12 8.63 -13.80
N ILE A 606 -13.82 7.96 -14.91
CA ILE A 606 -13.32 8.55 -16.16
C ILE A 606 -14.48 8.85 -17.09
N ASP A 607 -15.56 8.07 -17.04
CA ASP A 607 -16.74 8.25 -17.89
C ASP A 607 -17.96 8.89 -17.17
N PHE A 608 -17.81 9.20 -15.88
CA PHE A 608 -18.78 9.88 -15.02
C PHE A 608 -20.06 9.08 -14.78
N ASP A 609 -19.96 7.75 -14.69
CA ASP A 609 -21.08 6.86 -14.43
C ASP A 609 -21.28 6.52 -12.94
N GLY A 610 -20.31 6.90 -12.08
CA GLY A 610 -20.36 6.74 -10.64
C GLY A 610 -19.70 5.48 -10.10
N ASP A 611 -19.00 4.69 -10.91
CA ASP A 611 -18.08 3.64 -10.46
C ASP A 611 -16.60 3.96 -10.79
N SER A 612 -15.68 3.02 -10.54
CA SER A 612 -14.23 3.24 -10.70
C SER A 612 -13.70 2.47 -11.90
N ASP A 613 -13.12 3.21 -12.86
CA ASP A 613 -12.52 2.69 -14.09
C ASP A 613 -11.07 2.21 -13.91
N LEU A 614 -10.44 2.55 -12.78
CA LEU A 614 -9.10 2.05 -12.47
C LEU A 614 -9.17 0.56 -12.07
N PRO A 615 -8.27 -0.30 -12.61
CA PRO A 615 -7.05 0.03 -13.32
C PRO A 615 -7.21 0.27 -14.83
N ILE A 616 -6.64 1.36 -15.35
CA ILE A 616 -6.56 1.65 -16.79
C ILE A 616 -5.16 1.44 -17.33
N THR A 617 -5.03 1.28 -18.65
CA THR A 617 -3.74 1.03 -19.28
C THR A 617 -3.41 2.10 -20.31
N LEU A 618 -2.43 2.95 -19.99
CA LEU A 618 -1.92 3.95 -20.91
C LEU A 618 -1.02 3.32 -21.96
N SER A 619 -1.06 3.95 -23.13
CA SER A 619 -0.18 3.64 -24.23
C SER A 619 -0.15 4.82 -25.18
N VAL A 620 0.99 5.02 -25.82
CA VAL A 620 1.25 6.17 -26.69
C VAL A 620 1.84 5.69 -27.97
N ALA A 621 1.54 6.36 -29.07
CA ALA A 621 1.80 5.98 -30.42
C ALA A 621 2.88 6.90 -31.03
N GLY A 622 4.03 6.38 -31.44
CA GLY A 622 4.99 7.08 -32.31
C GLY A 622 6.43 6.61 -32.07
N SER A 623 7.43 7.06 -32.82
CA SER A 623 8.78 6.50 -32.70
C SER A 623 9.43 6.66 -31.31
N SER A 624 9.88 5.54 -30.73
CA SER A 624 10.62 5.49 -29.48
C SER A 624 11.89 6.30 -29.62
N THR A 625 12.26 7.00 -28.57
CA THR A 625 13.53 7.71 -28.57
C THR A 625 14.67 6.70 -28.75
N THR A 626 15.61 7.00 -29.66
CA THR A 626 16.80 6.18 -29.91
C THR A 626 18.05 7.03 -29.72
N GLY A 627 19.07 6.48 -29.06
CA GLY A 627 20.33 7.17 -28.80
C GLY A 627 20.25 8.15 -27.62
N ASP A 628 21.36 8.86 -27.41
CA ASP A 628 21.57 9.69 -26.22
C ASP A 628 20.59 10.87 -26.13
N VAL A 629 19.97 11.02 -24.96
CA VAL A 629 19.10 12.14 -24.61
C VAL A 629 19.81 13.03 -23.60
N ALA A 630 20.31 14.17 -24.08
CA ALA A 630 20.98 15.16 -23.24
C ALA A 630 19.98 16.17 -22.68
N ILE A 631 19.98 16.29 -21.36
CA ILE A 631 19.17 17.25 -20.60
C ILE A 631 20.13 18.16 -19.85
N GLY A 632 19.91 19.47 -19.89
CA GLY A 632 20.85 20.38 -19.23
C GLY A 632 20.38 21.81 -19.21
N SER A 633 21.30 22.68 -18.79
CA SER A 633 21.01 24.09 -18.50
C SER A 633 20.01 24.27 -17.35
N ILE A 634 19.96 23.32 -16.42
CA ILE A 634 19.18 23.43 -15.18
C ILE A 634 19.93 24.43 -14.30
N PRO A 635 19.35 25.61 -13.97
CA PRO A 635 20.06 26.61 -13.17
C PRO A 635 20.42 26.06 -11.77
N SER A 636 21.51 26.52 -11.19
CA SER A 636 21.92 26.04 -9.86
C SER A 636 20.84 26.32 -8.82
N GLY A 637 20.44 25.28 -8.07
CA GLY A 637 19.37 25.33 -7.07
C GLY A 637 17.98 24.99 -7.62
N ASP A 638 17.80 25.02 -8.94
CA ASP A 638 16.52 24.73 -9.60
C ASP A 638 16.31 23.24 -9.85
N TYR A 639 15.05 22.87 -10.04
CA TYR A 639 14.65 21.50 -10.31
C TYR A 639 14.22 21.30 -11.75
N TYR A 640 14.22 20.03 -12.17
CA TYR A 640 13.70 19.59 -13.45
C TYR A 640 12.86 18.33 -13.31
N LEU A 641 11.71 18.33 -13.99
CA LEU A 641 10.92 17.12 -14.21
C LEU A 641 11.47 16.35 -15.40
N ALA A 642 12.34 15.39 -15.10
CA ALA A 642 12.84 14.46 -16.09
C ALA A 642 11.84 13.33 -16.32
N GLY A 643 11.97 12.66 -17.45
CA GLY A 643 11.19 11.48 -17.78
C GLY A 643 12.08 10.41 -18.37
N ASN A 644 11.77 9.14 -18.12
CA ASN A 644 12.45 8.06 -18.83
C ASN A 644 12.07 8.13 -20.33
N PRO A 645 13.05 8.36 -21.24
CA PRO A 645 12.79 8.51 -22.68
C PRO A 645 12.76 7.17 -23.43
N TYR A 646 13.04 6.06 -22.75
CA TYR A 646 13.19 4.74 -23.35
C TYR A 646 12.04 3.81 -22.98
N PRO A 647 11.74 2.81 -23.85
CA PRO A 647 10.79 1.76 -23.51
C PRO A 647 11.35 0.71 -22.54
N GLN A 648 12.48 0.96 -21.88
CA GLN A 648 13.10 0.09 -20.88
C GLN A 648 13.39 0.87 -19.59
N THR A 649 13.47 0.17 -18.47
CA THR A 649 13.90 0.74 -17.19
C THR A 649 15.32 1.28 -17.30
N ILE A 650 15.54 2.48 -16.78
CA ILE A 650 16.87 3.08 -16.66
C ILE A 650 17.32 3.02 -15.21
N ASP A 651 18.63 2.96 -15.00
CA ASP A 651 19.25 2.97 -13.68
C ASP A 651 19.87 4.34 -13.44
N TRP A 652 19.35 5.06 -12.44
CA TRP A 652 19.84 6.39 -12.08
C TRP A 652 21.34 6.41 -11.82
N ASP A 653 21.92 5.36 -11.25
CA ASP A 653 23.33 5.35 -10.85
C ASP A 653 24.28 5.32 -12.05
N LEU A 654 23.82 4.79 -13.19
CA LEU A 654 24.60 4.71 -14.43
C LEU A 654 24.69 6.04 -15.19
N LEU A 655 23.70 6.93 -15.01
CA LEU A 655 23.63 8.19 -15.76
C LEU A 655 24.90 9.04 -15.59
N THR A 656 25.36 9.62 -16.70
CA THR A 656 26.42 10.64 -16.65
C THR A 656 25.83 11.98 -16.21
N LYS A 657 26.28 12.48 -15.05
CA LYS A 657 25.74 13.68 -14.38
C LYS A 657 26.81 14.78 -14.26
N THR A 658 26.39 16.04 -14.26
CA THR A 658 27.27 17.20 -14.01
C THR A 658 26.48 18.25 -13.22
N ASN A 659 27.01 18.67 -12.08
CA ASN A 659 26.37 19.65 -11.17
C ASN A 659 24.90 19.32 -10.85
N LEU A 660 24.62 18.05 -10.54
CA LEU A 660 23.32 17.59 -10.07
C LEU A 660 23.46 17.01 -8.66
N SER A 661 22.38 17.05 -7.89
CA SER A 661 22.23 16.20 -6.72
C SER A 661 22.45 14.73 -7.11
N SER A 662 23.06 13.94 -6.23
CA SER A 662 23.12 12.49 -6.44
C SER A 662 21.74 11.84 -6.30
N SER A 663 20.75 12.58 -5.79
CA SER A 663 19.40 12.08 -5.60
C SER A 663 18.48 12.21 -6.81
N ALA A 664 17.65 11.19 -7.02
CA ALA A 664 16.46 11.24 -7.85
C ALA A 664 15.22 10.86 -7.02
N SER A 665 14.09 11.50 -7.28
CA SER A 665 12.81 11.18 -6.63
C SER A 665 11.70 10.88 -7.63
N VAL A 666 10.90 9.86 -7.39
CA VAL A 666 9.70 9.52 -8.17
C VAL A 666 8.47 9.65 -7.29
N TRP A 667 7.33 10.02 -7.87
CA TRP A 667 6.08 10.05 -7.14
C TRP A 667 5.40 8.68 -7.15
N ASN A 668 5.04 8.17 -5.97
CA ASN A 668 4.16 7.03 -5.82
C ASN A 668 2.74 7.51 -5.49
N ASP A 669 1.82 7.29 -6.42
CA ASP A 669 0.42 7.63 -6.22
C ASP A 669 -0.29 6.70 -5.24
N ALA A 670 0.03 5.40 -5.24
CA ALA A 670 -0.62 4.42 -4.35
C ALA A 670 -0.45 4.77 -2.86
N THR A 671 0.68 5.38 -2.49
CA THR A 671 0.95 5.85 -1.12
C THR A 671 0.96 7.38 -1.00
N SER A 672 0.61 8.12 -2.06
CA SER A 672 0.71 9.58 -2.14
C SER A 672 2.01 10.16 -1.55
N ALA A 673 3.15 9.56 -1.91
CA ALA A 673 4.45 9.90 -1.33
C ALA A 673 5.59 9.84 -2.34
N TRP A 674 6.61 10.68 -2.12
CA TRP A 674 7.86 10.60 -2.87
C TRP A 674 8.66 9.36 -2.48
N LYS A 675 9.19 8.64 -3.47
CA LYS A 675 10.26 7.64 -3.32
C LYS A 675 11.56 8.24 -3.82
N THR A 676 12.65 8.12 -3.07
CA THR A 676 13.90 8.83 -3.30
C THR A 676 15.07 7.88 -3.19
N TRP A 677 16.08 8.06 -4.03
CA TRP A 677 17.34 7.32 -4.01
C TRP A 677 18.49 8.30 -4.19
N ASN A 678 19.56 8.20 -3.38
CA ASN A 678 20.74 9.07 -3.49
C ASN A 678 21.99 8.39 -4.06
N GLY A 679 21.88 7.16 -4.56
CA GLY A 679 23.01 6.33 -4.99
C GLY A 679 23.51 5.34 -3.94
N SER A 680 22.98 5.41 -2.72
CA SER A 680 23.39 4.50 -1.62
C SER A 680 22.25 4.12 -0.69
N THR A 681 21.32 5.04 -0.39
CA THR A 681 20.15 4.77 0.45
C THR A 681 18.89 5.47 -0.08
N GLY A 682 17.75 5.11 0.52
CA GLY A 682 16.43 5.64 0.22
C GLY A 682 15.36 4.55 -0.02
N ASP A 683 14.18 4.98 -0.44
CA ASP A 683 12.98 4.15 -0.66
C ASP A 683 12.60 3.98 -2.15
N LEU A 684 13.38 4.55 -3.07
CA LEU A 684 13.36 4.17 -4.48
C LEU A 684 14.39 3.04 -4.71
N THR A 685 13.92 1.87 -5.08
CA THR A 685 14.73 0.64 -5.18
C THR A 685 15.83 0.77 -6.22
N ASN A 686 17.09 0.71 -5.79
CA ASN A 686 18.30 0.67 -6.62
C ASN A 686 18.31 1.76 -7.72
N GLY A 687 17.72 2.93 -7.46
CA GLY A 687 17.66 4.01 -8.44
C GLY A 687 16.91 3.67 -9.75
N LEU A 688 16.11 2.60 -9.78
CA LEU A 688 15.45 2.13 -10.99
C LEU A 688 14.25 2.99 -11.37
N ILE A 689 14.24 3.51 -12.59
CA ILE A 689 13.16 4.37 -13.11
C ILE A 689 12.50 3.67 -14.30
N ALA A 690 11.24 3.26 -14.13
CA ALA A 690 10.49 2.50 -15.13
C ALA A 690 10.13 3.33 -16.37
N PRO A 691 9.78 2.69 -17.50
CA PRO A 691 9.14 3.39 -18.63
C PRO A 691 7.87 4.13 -18.17
N TYR A 692 7.56 5.25 -18.81
CA TYR A 692 6.45 6.16 -18.45
C TYR A 692 6.55 6.82 -17.09
N GLN A 693 7.65 6.64 -16.36
CA GLN A 693 7.84 7.26 -15.05
C GLN A 693 8.54 8.61 -15.19
N GLY A 694 7.89 9.66 -14.67
CA GLY A 694 8.54 10.94 -14.41
C GLY A 694 9.38 10.87 -13.13
N PHE A 695 10.53 11.54 -13.13
CA PHE A 695 11.41 11.61 -11.97
C PHE A 695 11.97 13.02 -11.79
N TRP A 696 12.20 13.39 -10.55
CA TRP A 696 12.57 14.71 -10.10
C TRP A 696 14.05 14.77 -9.75
N VAL A 697 14.75 15.80 -10.26
CA VAL A 697 16.18 16.02 -10.03
C VAL A 697 16.48 17.50 -9.78
N GLN A 698 17.53 17.79 -9.02
CA GLN A 698 17.96 19.15 -8.70
C GLN A 698 19.37 19.43 -9.22
N ALA A 699 19.61 20.64 -9.75
CA ALA A 699 20.96 21.12 -10.01
C ALA A 699 21.62 21.66 -8.75
N ASN A 700 22.82 21.18 -8.46
CA ASN A 700 23.60 21.58 -7.29
C ASN A 700 25.08 21.76 -7.68
N GLY A 701 25.73 22.81 -7.15
CA GLY A 701 27.14 23.11 -7.43
C GLY A 701 27.40 23.78 -8.79
N GLY A 702 26.38 24.27 -9.47
CA GLY A 702 26.49 24.95 -10.77
C GLY A 702 25.30 24.68 -11.68
N THR A 703 25.43 25.02 -12.96
CA THR A 703 24.43 24.66 -13.97
C THR A 703 24.45 23.16 -14.20
N GLY A 704 23.32 22.51 -13.92
CA GLY A 704 23.13 21.06 -13.98
C GLY A 704 22.86 20.53 -15.38
N SER A 705 23.34 19.32 -15.64
CA SER A 705 23.05 18.54 -16.84
C SER A 705 23.29 17.05 -16.62
N PHE A 706 22.57 16.22 -17.37
CA PHE A 706 22.78 14.78 -17.45
C PHE A 706 22.44 14.25 -18.84
N THR A 707 22.97 13.08 -19.16
CA THR A 707 22.66 12.36 -20.39
C THR A 707 22.13 11.00 -20.02
N ILE A 708 20.99 10.62 -20.61
CA ILE A 708 20.47 9.26 -20.59
C ILE A 708 20.92 8.59 -21.89
N GLN A 709 21.63 7.48 -21.79
CA GLN A 709 22.25 6.75 -22.89
C GLN A 709 21.76 5.30 -22.92
N ASP A 710 21.94 4.62 -24.05
CA ASP A 710 21.57 3.18 -24.17
C ASP A 710 22.28 2.31 -23.12
N ALA A 711 23.46 2.73 -22.64
CA ALA A 711 24.23 2.04 -21.60
C ALA A 711 23.61 2.15 -20.19
N ASP A 712 22.68 3.09 -19.99
CA ASP A 712 22.01 3.33 -18.71
C ASP A 712 20.76 2.47 -18.54
N VAL A 713 20.40 1.70 -19.58
CA VAL A 713 19.29 0.74 -19.53
C VAL A 713 19.67 -0.41 -18.60
N SER A 714 18.86 -0.61 -17.55
CA SER A 714 19.07 -1.69 -16.60
C SER A 714 18.78 -3.05 -17.24
N SER A 715 19.56 -4.08 -16.87
CA SER A 715 19.26 -5.48 -17.19
C SER A 715 18.10 -6.04 -16.37
N THR A 716 17.72 -5.35 -15.29
CA THR A 716 16.62 -5.69 -14.40
C THR A 716 15.39 -4.84 -14.73
N ALA A 717 14.23 -5.48 -14.88
CA ALA A 717 12.98 -4.76 -15.04
C ALA A 717 12.57 -4.16 -13.69
N GLY A 718 12.49 -2.84 -13.59
CA GLY A 718 11.87 -2.18 -12.45
C GLY A 718 10.37 -2.45 -12.47
N SER A 719 9.84 -3.07 -11.42
CA SER A 719 8.41 -3.00 -11.09
C SER A 719 8.22 -1.87 -10.08
N PHE A 720 7.01 -1.29 -10.02
CA PHE A 720 6.69 -0.32 -8.98
C PHE A 720 6.67 -1.03 -7.62
N LEU A 721 7.82 -1.14 -6.95
CA LEU A 721 7.98 -1.75 -5.64
C LEU A 721 9.19 -1.11 -4.94
N GLY A 722 8.97 -0.65 -3.70
CA GLY A 722 9.99 -0.10 -2.80
C GLY A 722 11.07 -1.13 -2.43
N ARG A 723 12.10 -0.66 -1.72
CA ARG A 723 13.38 -1.35 -1.48
C ARG A 723 13.22 -2.83 -1.12
N THR A 724 13.84 -3.72 -1.90
CA THR A 724 14.39 -4.99 -1.42
C THR A 724 15.89 -4.78 -1.18
N LEU A 725 16.34 -5.00 0.05
CA LEU A 725 17.77 -4.98 0.40
C LEU A 725 18.47 -6.13 -0.34
N GLU A 726 19.36 -5.82 -1.29
CA GLU A 726 20.28 -6.81 -1.88
C GLU A 726 21.77 -6.45 -1.73
N ASP A 727 22.12 -5.35 -1.06
CA ASP A 727 23.54 -5.00 -0.85
C ASP A 727 23.90 -4.83 0.63
N ASP A 728 24.60 -5.85 1.15
CA ASP A 728 25.04 -6.09 2.54
C ASP A 728 26.23 -5.19 2.97
N SER A 729 26.44 -4.01 2.38
CA SER A 729 27.74 -3.31 2.50
C SER A 729 27.72 -1.80 2.79
N LEU A 730 26.58 -1.22 3.18
CA LEU A 730 26.48 0.23 3.44
C LEU A 730 26.09 0.54 4.90
N TYR A 731 26.90 1.35 5.58
CA TYR A 731 26.59 1.93 6.88
C TYR A 731 25.41 2.89 6.74
N THR A 732 24.22 2.47 7.18
CA THR A 732 22.99 3.27 7.04
C THR A 732 22.17 3.26 8.31
N ALA A 733 21.40 4.34 8.52
CA ALA A 733 20.38 4.38 9.55
C ALA A 733 19.07 4.87 8.94
N ARG A 734 17.97 4.27 9.39
CA ARG A 734 16.61 4.59 8.96
C ARG A 734 15.77 4.87 10.19
N PHE A 735 14.97 5.92 10.09
CA PHE A 735 13.99 6.29 11.10
C PHE A 735 12.63 6.41 10.42
N ASP A 736 11.66 5.68 10.95
CA ASP A 736 10.29 5.67 10.47
C ASP A 736 9.37 6.19 11.57
N ILE A 737 8.34 6.91 11.16
CA ILE A 737 7.22 7.23 12.03
C ILE A 737 5.95 6.56 11.51
N SER A 738 5.09 6.17 12.43
CA SER A 738 3.75 5.66 12.14
C SER A 738 2.69 6.28 13.07
N MET A 739 1.51 6.47 12.50
CA MET A 739 0.29 6.87 13.21
C MET A 739 -0.91 6.28 12.45
N GLY A 740 -1.47 5.18 12.93
CA GLY A 740 -2.38 4.35 12.14
C GLY A 740 -1.70 3.80 10.88
N GLU A 741 -2.34 3.92 9.72
CA GLU A 741 -1.78 3.52 8.43
C GLU A 741 -0.78 4.54 7.83
N MET A 742 -0.75 5.77 8.37
CA MET A 742 0.15 6.79 7.86
C MET A 742 1.58 6.51 8.31
N THR A 743 2.52 6.55 7.36
CA THR A 743 3.94 6.35 7.62
C THR A 743 4.78 7.41 6.91
N SER A 744 5.94 7.73 7.48
CA SER A 744 6.95 8.57 6.84
C SER A 744 8.34 8.18 7.34
N SER A 745 9.37 8.41 6.53
CA SER A 745 10.73 7.97 6.83
C SER A 745 11.76 9.04 6.52
N THR A 746 12.88 8.98 7.24
CA THR A 746 14.12 9.70 6.96
C THR A 746 15.30 8.75 7.04
N TYR A 747 16.32 8.99 6.20
CA TYR A 747 17.43 8.08 5.98
C TYR A 747 18.77 8.78 6.22
N PHE A 748 19.77 7.97 6.56
CA PHE A 748 21.16 8.36 6.72
C PHE A 748 22.05 7.39 5.96
N SER A 749 22.97 7.94 5.16
CA SER A 749 24.11 7.23 4.60
C SER A 749 25.40 7.80 5.20
N PHE A 750 26.39 6.94 5.43
CA PHE A 750 27.71 7.37 5.90
C PHE A 750 28.75 7.11 4.82
N THR A 751 29.19 8.17 4.14
CA THR A 751 30.10 8.07 2.99
C THR A 751 31.41 8.81 3.27
N PRO A 752 32.51 8.51 2.57
CA PRO A 752 33.77 9.26 2.70
C PRO A 752 33.67 10.72 2.23
N ASP A 753 32.72 11.03 1.34
CA ASP A 753 32.55 12.34 0.72
C ASP A 753 31.42 13.18 1.36
N GLY A 754 30.62 12.59 2.25
CA GLY A 754 29.53 13.27 2.98
C GLY A 754 30.04 14.37 3.92
N LEU A 755 29.23 15.42 4.11
CA LEU A 755 29.59 16.60 4.91
C LEU A 755 28.64 16.80 6.09
N ILE A 756 29.13 17.48 7.12
CA ILE A 756 28.26 18.00 8.19
C ILE A 756 27.63 19.29 7.67
N GLY A 757 26.36 19.20 7.25
CA GLY A 757 25.62 20.30 6.62
C GLY A 757 25.07 19.90 5.26
N TYR A 758 24.33 20.80 4.60
CA TYR A 758 23.69 20.47 3.33
C TYR A 758 24.72 20.30 2.20
N ASP A 759 24.72 19.13 1.57
CA ASP A 759 25.59 18.80 0.45
C ASP A 759 24.82 18.23 -0.76
N ARG A 760 25.56 17.63 -1.70
CA ARG A 760 25.00 17.09 -2.97
C ARG A 760 24.51 15.64 -2.86
N GLU A 761 24.89 14.94 -1.81
CA GLU A 761 24.52 13.56 -1.50
C GLU A 761 23.28 13.48 -0.59
N ASP A 762 22.93 14.61 0.03
CA ASP A 762 21.65 14.83 0.69
C ASP A 762 20.46 14.87 -0.30
N ALA A 763 19.28 14.51 0.21
CA ALA A 763 18.02 14.68 -0.51
C ALA A 763 17.03 15.53 0.29
N PRO A 764 16.55 16.68 -0.26
CA PRO A 764 15.55 17.50 0.39
C PRO A 764 14.22 16.77 0.64
N LYS A 765 13.53 17.12 1.72
CA LYS A 765 12.16 16.64 2.00
C LYS A 765 11.16 17.50 1.23
N LEU A 766 10.63 16.93 0.15
CA LEU A 766 9.67 17.59 -0.73
C LEU A 766 8.24 17.54 -0.16
N LEU A 767 7.48 18.62 -0.38
CA LEU A 767 6.04 18.67 -0.15
C LEU A 767 5.31 17.69 -1.09
N PRO A 768 4.12 17.19 -0.69
CA PRO A 768 3.29 16.36 -1.56
C PRO A 768 2.74 17.18 -2.74
N LEU A 769 2.25 16.49 -3.77
CA LEU A 769 1.66 17.13 -4.95
C LEU A 769 0.33 17.85 -4.66
N HIS A 770 -0.33 17.48 -3.57
CA HIS A 770 -1.57 18.09 -3.08
C HIS A 770 -1.62 17.97 -1.56
N ALA A 771 -2.32 18.89 -0.90
CA ALA A 771 -2.46 18.88 0.54
C ALA A 771 -3.36 17.70 0.95
N THR A 772 -2.79 16.72 1.64
CA THR A 772 -3.50 15.60 2.25
C THR A 772 -3.04 15.42 3.70
N PRO A 773 -3.93 15.03 4.62
CA PRO A 773 -3.53 14.69 5.98
C PRO A 773 -2.42 13.63 5.96
N ARG A 774 -1.36 13.85 6.72
CA ARG A 774 -0.17 12.98 6.73
C ARG A 774 0.68 13.20 7.96
N ILE A 775 1.53 12.25 8.28
CA ILE A 775 2.62 12.46 9.23
C ILE A 775 3.93 12.64 8.48
N GLU A 776 4.83 13.45 9.03
CA GLU A 776 6.13 13.69 8.42
C GLU A 776 7.26 13.72 9.42
N ILE A 777 8.31 12.96 9.10
CA ILE A 777 9.62 13.02 9.75
C ILE A 777 10.61 13.65 8.77
N MET A 778 11.39 14.62 9.24
CA MET A 778 12.44 15.25 8.45
C MET A 778 13.58 15.73 9.35
N THR A 779 14.79 15.71 8.82
CA THR A 779 15.94 16.34 9.47
C THR A 779 16.20 17.71 8.88
N PHE A 780 17.12 18.49 9.47
CA PHE A 780 17.53 19.76 8.90
C PHE A 780 19.04 19.92 8.81
N ALA A 781 19.49 20.40 7.66
CA ALA A 781 20.85 20.90 7.47
C ALA A 781 20.78 22.33 6.93
N ASN A 782 21.36 23.31 7.65
CA ASN A 782 21.29 24.73 7.28
C ASN A 782 19.85 25.24 7.02
N GLU A 783 18.89 24.82 7.85
CA GLU A 783 17.44 25.12 7.72
C GLU A 783 16.74 24.48 6.50
N ILE A 784 17.43 23.66 5.72
CA ILE A 784 16.85 22.90 4.60
C ILE A 784 16.34 21.56 5.15
N PRO A 785 15.05 21.20 4.97
CA PRO A 785 14.55 19.91 5.44
C PRO A 785 15.07 18.79 4.54
N LEU A 786 15.51 17.69 5.13
CA LEU A 786 16.07 16.55 4.42
C LEU A 786 15.26 15.29 4.67
N LYS A 787 15.16 14.47 3.62
CA LYS A 787 14.69 13.08 3.65
C LYS A 787 15.85 12.11 3.76
N ILE A 788 16.98 12.43 3.11
CA ILE A 788 18.20 11.63 3.17
C ILE A 788 19.33 12.56 3.58
N ASN A 789 20.12 12.13 4.55
CA ASN A 789 21.31 12.81 5.02
C ASN A 789 22.54 11.97 4.62
N SER A 790 23.54 12.57 4.00
CA SER A 790 24.84 11.94 3.75
C SER A 790 25.88 12.53 4.70
N LEU A 791 26.26 11.76 5.71
CA LEU A 791 27.19 12.19 6.74
C LEU A 791 28.59 11.59 6.52
N PRO A 792 29.66 12.26 6.99
CA PRO A 792 31.00 11.69 6.91
C PRO A 792 31.11 10.42 7.76
N PHE A 793 31.74 9.39 7.21
CA PHE A 793 32.02 8.13 7.94
C PHE A 793 33.02 8.32 9.09
N GLU A 794 34.08 9.11 8.91
CA GLU A 794 35.05 9.43 9.97
C GLU A 794 34.88 10.86 10.46
N THR A 795 34.56 11.03 11.73
CA THR A 795 34.46 12.35 12.35
C THR A 795 35.04 12.31 13.77
N GLU A 796 35.94 13.26 14.08
CA GLU A 796 36.55 13.37 15.43
C GLU A 796 35.55 13.91 16.49
N ASN A 797 34.33 14.26 16.09
CA ASN A 797 33.34 14.97 16.89
C ASN A 797 31.97 14.27 16.90
N THR A 798 31.13 14.65 17.86
CA THR A 798 29.70 14.31 17.87
C THR A 798 28.99 15.02 16.71
N VAL A 799 28.26 14.27 15.88
CA VAL A 799 27.37 14.83 14.86
C VAL A 799 25.96 14.92 15.44
N SER A 800 25.41 16.12 15.47
CA SER A 800 24.04 16.38 15.94
C SER A 800 23.19 16.86 14.78
N VAL A 801 22.15 16.10 14.44
CA VAL A 801 21.22 16.38 13.35
C VAL A 801 19.86 16.75 13.92
N PRO A 802 19.38 18.00 13.75
CA PRO A 802 18.03 18.38 14.14
C PRO A 802 16.98 17.53 13.43
N LEU A 803 15.96 17.10 14.16
CA LEU A 803 14.87 16.24 13.69
C LEU A 803 13.53 16.88 14.09
N GLU A 804 12.63 17.02 13.13
CA GLU A 804 11.26 17.45 13.36
C GLU A 804 10.27 16.39 12.89
N ILE A 805 9.20 16.27 13.66
CA ILE A 805 8.13 15.30 13.42
C ILE A 805 6.81 16.06 13.54
N MET A 806 5.99 16.00 12.51
CA MET A 806 4.72 16.71 12.44
C MET A 806 3.58 15.77 12.09
N ILE A 807 2.45 15.91 12.77
CA ILE A 807 1.16 15.41 12.30
C ILE A 807 0.49 16.57 11.57
N LEU A 808 0.25 16.42 10.28
CA LEU A 808 -0.29 17.47 9.42
C LEU A 808 -1.71 17.13 9.01
N ASP A 809 -2.60 18.07 9.27
CA ASP A 809 -3.97 18.07 8.77
C ASP A 809 -4.13 19.22 7.75
N VAL A 810 -5.23 19.25 7.02
CA VAL A 810 -5.45 20.20 5.93
C VAL A 810 -6.67 21.07 6.20
N GLU A 811 -6.46 22.38 6.29
CA GLU A 811 -7.54 23.36 6.33
C GLU A 811 -7.37 24.38 5.20
N GLY A 812 -8.19 24.27 4.16
CA GLY A 812 -8.04 25.08 2.95
C GLY A 812 -6.73 24.78 2.23
N GLU A 813 -5.93 25.80 1.93
CA GLU A 813 -4.60 25.66 1.32
C GLU A 813 -3.47 25.71 2.37
N HIS A 814 -3.74 25.27 3.60
CA HIS A 814 -2.76 25.26 4.69
C HIS A 814 -2.62 23.86 5.28
N PHE A 815 -1.38 23.50 5.58
CA PHE A 815 -1.09 22.43 6.51
C PHE A 815 -1.11 22.98 7.92
N ILE A 816 -1.88 22.32 8.78
CA ILE A 816 -1.96 22.65 10.20
C ILE A 816 -1.40 21.48 10.98
N SER A 817 -0.36 21.76 11.75
CA SER A 817 0.18 20.75 12.65
C SER A 817 -0.78 20.49 13.82
N ARG A 818 -0.97 19.22 14.14
CA ARG A 818 -1.82 18.74 15.22
C ARG A 818 -0.99 18.06 16.30
N SER A 819 -1.57 18.00 17.49
CA SER A 819 -1.08 17.11 18.56
C SER A 819 -1.61 15.70 18.36
N GLY A 820 -0.82 14.71 18.75
CA GLY A 820 -1.22 13.30 18.72
C GLY A 820 -0.06 12.40 19.07
N ASP A 821 -0.36 11.11 19.25
CA ASP A 821 0.65 10.11 19.55
C ASP A 821 1.27 9.58 18.26
N VAL A 822 2.60 9.58 18.22
CA VAL A 822 3.37 9.06 17.09
C VAL A 822 4.32 8.00 17.59
N GLN A 823 4.35 6.88 16.87
CA GLN A 823 5.36 5.86 17.04
C GLN A 823 6.55 6.21 16.17
N LEU A 824 7.74 6.25 16.76
CA LEU A 824 9.01 6.27 16.04
C LEU A 824 9.64 4.88 16.11
N SER A 825 10.05 4.34 14.97
CA SER A 825 10.88 3.16 14.89
C SER A 825 12.20 3.46 14.19
N TRP A 826 13.21 2.65 14.45
CA TRP A 826 14.51 2.76 13.80
C TRP A 826 15.04 1.41 13.36
N GLU A 827 15.88 1.45 12.34
CA GLU A 827 16.71 0.35 11.86
C GLU A 827 18.10 0.94 11.58
N ILE A 828 19.12 0.39 12.24
CA ILE A 828 20.49 0.90 12.21
C ILE A 828 21.40 -0.26 11.81
N ASP A 829 21.87 -0.22 10.56
CA ASP A 829 22.66 -1.26 9.93
C ASP A 829 24.15 -0.97 10.07
N ASP A 830 24.88 -1.92 10.65
CA ASP A 830 26.36 -1.98 10.74
C ASP A 830 27.06 -0.78 11.43
N LEU A 831 26.32 0.22 11.91
CA LEU A 831 26.84 1.39 12.62
C LEU A 831 27.14 1.12 14.10
N SER A 832 26.44 0.18 14.73
CA SER A 832 26.50 -0.06 16.19
C SER A 832 27.87 -0.56 16.68
N SER A 833 28.75 -0.99 15.76
CA SER A 833 30.12 -1.39 16.06
C SER A 833 31.13 -0.21 16.06
N TYR A 834 30.76 0.93 15.48
CA TYR A 834 31.64 2.10 15.30
C TYR A 834 31.08 3.40 15.90
N MET A 835 29.76 3.52 16.03
CA MET A 835 29.07 4.71 16.55
C MET A 835 27.96 4.35 17.54
N THR A 836 27.81 5.16 18.59
CA THR A 836 26.63 5.19 19.44
C THR A 836 25.64 6.22 18.92
N THR A 837 24.38 5.82 18.77
CA THR A 837 23.30 6.68 18.27
C THR A 837 22.28 6.94 19.36
N LYS A 838 21.85 8.20 19.50
CA LYS A 838 20.86 8.62 20.51
C LYS A 838 19.87 9.60 19.91
N ILE A 839 18.66 9.65 20.47
CA ILE A 839 17.69 10.73 20.22
C ILE A 839 17.53 11.55 21.48
N VAL A 840 17.56 12.88 21.33
CA VAL A 840 17.28 13.83 22.40
C VAL A 840 15.98 14.56 22.09
N ASP A 841 15.03 14.53 23.01
CA ASP A 841 13.84 15.39 22.97
C ASP A 841 14.16 16.70 23.69
N ASN A 842 14.30 17.80 22.94
CA ASN A 842 14.65 19.10 23.48
C ASN A 842 13.53 19.73 24.32
N LEU A 843 12.28 19.27 24.17
CA LEU A 843 11.15 19.77 24.93
C LEU A 843 11.15 19.18 26.35
N THR A 844 11.31 17.87 26.46
CA THR A 844 11.26 17.14 27.75
C THR A 844 12.64 17.02 28.41
N GLY A 845 13.71 17.07 27.60
CA GLY A 845 15.08 16.74 28.00
C GLY A 845 15.33 15.23 28.12
N GLU A 846 14.42 14.40 27.59
CA GLU A 846 14.58 12.94 27.56
C GLU A 846 15.62 12.51 26.52
N ILE A 847 16.39 11.46 26.84
CA ILE A 847 17.41 10.88 25.97
C ILE A 847 17.08 9.42 25.75
N ILE A 848 16.89 9.03 24.49
CA ILE A 848 16.61 7.67 24.06
C ILE A 848 17.91 7.12 23.45
N ASP A 849 18.54 6.18 24.16
CA ASP A 849 19.79 5.56 23.68
C ASP A 849 19.49 4.38 22.75
N LEU A 850 19.68 4.59 21.45
CA LEU A 850 19.38 3.61 20.41
C LEU A 850 20.47 2.56 20.25
N SER A 851 21.64 2.77 20.87
CA SER A 851 22.75 1.82 20.87
C SER A 851 22.60 0.70 21.90
N SER A 852 21.65 0.85 22.83
CA SER A 852 21.36 -0.13 23.90
C SER A 852 20.18 -1.07 23.57
N SER A 853 19.28 -0.62 22.70
CA SER A 853 18.28 -1.45 22.00
C SER A 853 18.96 -2.24 20.88
N ALA A 854 18.39 -3.37 20.45
CA ALA A 854 18.84 -4.07 19.26
C ALA A 854 18.97 -3.11 18.05
N SER A 855 19.60 -3.54 16.95
CA SER A 855 19.71 -2.76 15.70
C SER A 855 18.37 -2.24 15.14
N SER A 856 17.25 -2.58 15.75
CA SER A 856 15.96 -1.95 15.59
C SER A 856 15.21 -1.77 16.92
N GLY A 857 14.25 -0.85 16.96
CA GLY A 857 13.41 -0.58 18.13
C GLY A 857 12.27 0.40 17.84
N GLN A 858 11.44 0.65 18.84
CA GLN A 858 10.26 1.52 18.76
C GLN A 858 10.12 2.37 20.03
N TYR A 859 9.65 3.61 19.87
CA TYR A 859 9.39 4.54 20.97
C TYR A 859 8.16 5.41 20.66
N MET A 860 7.28 5.56 21.64
CA MET A 860 6.06 6.39 21.53
C MET A 860 6.31 7.75 22.17
N PHE A 861 5.92 8.83 21.49
CA PHE A 861 5.83 10.15 22.10
C PHE A 861 4.57 10.89 21.62
N GLN A 862 4.11 11.80 22.47
CA GLN A 862 3.04 12.71 22.13
C GLN A 862 3.62 13.99 21.52
N LEU A 863 3.14 14.39 20.34
CA LEU A 863 3.49 15.65 19.68
C LEU A 863 2.56 16.79 20.09
N GLU A 864 3.07 18.01 20.04
CA GLU A 864 2.31 19.24 20.13
C GLU A 864 2.23 19.89 18.74
N GLY A 865 1.14 20.61 18.45
CA GLY A 865 1.07 21.39 17.21
C GLY A 865 2.10 22.52 17.22
N VAL A 866 2.97 22.55 16.22
CA VAL A 866 4.06 23.52 16.04
C VAL A 866 3.66 24.77 15.22
N GLY A 867 2.43 24.82 14.70
CA GLY A 867 1.87 25.92 13.92
C GLY A 867 1.20 25.50 12.62
N ASP A 868 0.97 26.46 11.73
CA ASP A 868 0.47 26.23 10.38
C ASP A 868 1.42 26.82 9.34
N PHE A 869 1.35 26.27 8.12
CA PHE A 869 2.08 26.80 6.99
C PHE A 869 1.27 26.64 5.70
N PRO A 870 1.38 27.59 4.76
CA PRO A 870 0.67 27.48 3.50
C PRO A 870 1.20 26.31 2.68
N PHE A 871 0.30 25.51 2.15
CA PHE A 871 0.57 24.66 1.01
C PHE A 871 0.53 25.55 -0.24
N GLN A 872 1.70 25.93 -0.75
CA GLN A 872 1.76 26.64 -2.02
C GLN A 872 1.53 25.65 -3.16
N SER A 873 0.44 25.81 -3.90
CA SER A 873 0.06 24.99 -5.05
C SER A 873 0.99 25.14 -6.26
N ASN A 874 2.25 25.59 -6.10
CA ASN A 874 3.22 25.67 -7.19
C ASN A 874 3.91 24.32 -7.51
N MET A 875 3.23 23.23 -7.12
CA MET A 875 3.09 21.97 -7.84
C MET A 875 4.32 21.10 -8.12
N VAL A 876 5.53 21.33 -7.56
CA VAL A 876 6.52 20.27 -7.16
C VAL A 876 7.80 20.87 -6.48
N ASN A 877 8.14 22.15 -6.61
CA ASN A 877 9.41 22.71 -6.06
C ASN A 877 9.38 23.03 -4.55
N GLY A 878 8.30 22.74 -3.84
CA GLY A 878 8.20 23.10 -2.43
C GLY A 878 8.90 22.07 -1.53
N THR A 879 9.83 22.50 -0.69
CA THR A 879 10.24 21.72 0.49
C THR A 879 9.37 22.10 1.68
N TYR A 880 9.30 21.24 2.69
CA TYR A 880 8.70 21.64 3.96
C TYR A 880 9.40 22.91 4.53
N PRO A 881 8.69 23.84 5.16
CA PRO A 881 9.34 25.00 5.76
C PRO A 881 10.02 24.63 7.08
N TYR A 882 11.05 25.38 7.44
CA TYR A 882 11.64 25.35 8.78
C TYR A 882 10.73 26.13 9.75
N ILE A 883 9.90 25.43 10.51
CA ILE A 883 8.92 26.03 11.45
C ILE A 883 9.48 25.95 12.86
N GLY A 884 10.19 26.99 13.29
CA GLY A 884 10.71 27.07 14.65
C GLY A 884 11.92 26.16 14.91
N ASN A 885 12.15 25.79 16.18
CA ASN A 885 13.28 24.95 16.55
C ASN A 885 12.85 23.48 16.55
N PRO A 886 13.54 22.59 15.81
CA PRO A 886 13.24 21.17 15.80
C PRO A 886 13.18 20.58 17.20
N ARG A 887 12.11 19.85 17.51
CA ARG A 887 11.92 19.26 18.84
C ARG A 887 12.98 18.23 19.16
N PHE A 888 13.37 17.41 18.20
CA PHE A 888 14.28 16.30 18.43
C PHE A 888 15.66 16.57 17.84
N GLN A 889 16.66 15.83 18.34
CA GLN A 889 18.00 15.75 17.76
C GLN A 889 18.43 14.29 17.69
N ILE A 890 18.93 13.88 16.53
CA ILE A 890 19.64 12.61 16.37
C ILE A 890 21.12 12.89 16.57
N ILE A 891 21.73 12.16 17.48
CA ILE A 891 23.14 12.29 17.83
C ILE A 891 23.88 11.03 17.40
N PHE A 892 24.91 11.19 16.57
CA PHE A 892 25.88 10.15 16.23
C PHE A 892 27.21 10.48 16.91
N GLU A 893 27.66 9.57 17.77
CA GLU A 893 28.91 9.68 18.53
C GLU A 893 29.81 8.50 18.18
N GLN A 894 31.03 8.74 17.71
CA GLN A 894 31.95 7.64 17.43
C GLN A 894 32.31 6.90 18.74
N GLY A 895 32.02 5.60 18.76
CA GLY A 895 32.46 4.71 19.83
C GLY A 895 33.96 4.46 19.70
N ILE A 896 34.71 4.62 20.78
CA ILE A 896 36.15 4.36 20.78
C ILE A 896 36.36 2.85 20.58
N VAL A 897 36.59 2.43 19.34
CA VAL A 897 37.26 1.16 19.04
C VAL A 897 38.76 1.44 19.00
N ASP A 898 39.40 1.56 20.17
CA ASP A 898 40.80 1.16 20.28
C ASP A 898 41.24 0.91 21.72
N ASN A 899 41.95 -0.21 21.90
CA ASN A 899 42.84 -0.36 23.04
C ASN A 899 43.94 0.71 22.89
N ASP A 900 44.22 1.46 23.96
CA ASP A 900 45.27 2.48 24.05
C ASP A 900 44.94 3.90 23.53
N LYS A 901 44.06 4.60 24.26
CA LYS A 901 44.38 5.84 25.01
C LYS A 901 43.09 6.42 25.61
N GLU A 902 43.06 6.54 26.93
CA GLU A 902 42.02 7.32 27.64
C GLU A 902 41.97 8.75 27.07
N LYS A 903 40.94 9.06 26.28
CA LYS A 903 40.50 10.44 26.05
C LYS A 903 39.58 10.76 27.23
N THR A 904 40.15 11.42 28.23
CA THR A 904 39.44 11.87 29.43
C THR A 904 38.26 12.75 29.02
N LEU A 905 37.06 12.43 29.52
CA LEU A 905 35.90 13.33 29.44
C LEU A 905 36.32 14.75 29.84
N PRO A 906 35.85 15.81 29.17
CA PRO A 906 36.30 17.16 29.47
C PRO A 906 35.97 17.57 30.91
N ASP A 907 36.98 17.92 31.71
CA ASP A 907 36.85 18.17 33.16
C ASP A 907 36.15 19.50 33.52
N SER A 908 35.75 20.31 32.53
CA SER A 908 35.14 21.62 32.78
C SER A 908 34.31 22.13 31.60
N PHE A 909 33.50 23.16 31.82
CA PHE A 909 32.85 23.91 30.74
C PHE A 909 33.84 24.91 30.14
N THR A 910 34.12 24.84 28.83
CA THR A 910 35.02 25.81 28.17
C THR A 910 34.63 26.11 26.72
N ILE A 911 35.21 27.18 26.16
CA ILE A 911 35.15 27.49 24.72
C ILE A 911 36.48 27.05 24.11
N ASP A 912 36.44 26.07 23.22
CA ASP A 912 37.60 25.45 22.59
C ASP A 912 38.19 26.36 21.51
N ARG A 913 37.34 26.76 20.58
CA ARG A 913 37.77 27.49 19.39
C ARG A 913 36.72 28.49 18.95
N VAL A 914 37.20 29.59 18.39
CA VAL A 914 36.36 30.57 17.72
C VAL A 914 37.04 30.93 16.41
N TYR A 915 36.51 30.41 15.30
CA TYR A 915 37.18 30.48 14.01
C TYR A 915 36.16 30.58 12.84
N PRO A 916 36.45 31.37 11.79
CA PRO A 916 37.54 32.34 11.73
C PRO A 916 37.34 33.46 12.78
N ASN A 917 38.41 34.09 13.26
CA ASN A 917 38.33 35.27 14.14
C ASN A 917 39.63 36.08 14.01
N PRO A 918 39.64 37.25 13.33
CA PRO A 918 38.48 37.96 12.78
C PRO A 918 37.72 37.21 11.68
N PHE A 919 36.45 37.55 11.47
CA PHE A 919 35.53 36.76 10.63
C PHE A 919 34.68 37.61 9.69
N ASN A 920 34.31 37.04 8.54
CA ASN A 920 33.41 37.60 7.52
C ASN A 920 32.95 36.47 6.55
N PRO A 921 31.63 36.21 6.37
CA PRO A 921 30.50 36.82 7.08
C PRO A 921 30.21 36.18 8.43
N SER A 922 30.60 34.92 8.67
CA SER A 922 30.21 34.13 9.84
C SER A 922 31.41 33.65 10.67
N VAL A 923 31.13 33.25 11.91
CA VAL A 923 32.10 32.64 12.84
C VAL A 923 31.52 31.41 13.50
N THR A 924 32.32 30.36 13.58
CA THR A 924 31.99 29.12 14.26
C THR A 924 32.63 29.10 15.65
N ILE A 925 31.86 28.67 16.66
CA ILE A 925 32.25 28.62 18.06
C ILE A 925 32.12 27.18 18.55
N ASP A 926 33.26 26.57 18.85
CA ASP A 926 33.34 25.22 19.41
C ASP A 926 33.44 25.34 20.93
N TYR A 927 32.66 24.56 21.66
CA TYR A 927 32.64 24.55 23.12
C TYR A 927 32.33 23.15 23.65
N HIS A 928 32.68 22.87 24.90
CA HIS A 928 32.33 21.59 25.52
C HIS A 928 31.82 21.75 26.94
N LEU A 929 31.02 20.77 27.35
CA LEU A 929 30.35 20.67 28.63
C LEU A 929 30.74 19.36 29.32
N MET A 930 31.13 19.44 30.60
CA MET A 930 31.43 18.25 31.41
C MET A 930 30.17 17.48 31.80
N ASN A 931 29.06 18.19 32.06
CA ASN A 931 27.80 17.61 32.54
C ASN A 931 26.65 18.31 31.85
N ASP A 932 25.54 17.60 31.69
CA ASP A 932 24.27 18.15 31.25
C ASP A 932 23.90 19.37 32.10
N SER A 933 23.61 20.49 31.44
CA SER A 933 23.36 21.75 32.12
C SER A 933 22.51 22.71 31.29
N ASP A 934 21.77 23.58 31.98
CA ASP A 934 21.15 24.74 31.35
C ASP A 934 22.24 25.73 30.93
N ILE A 935 22.32 26.02 29.64
CA ILE A 935 23.27 26.98 29.08
C ILE A 935 22.55 28.15 28.41
N ASN A 936 23.20 29.31 28.46
CA ASN A 936 22.80 30.51 27.73
C ASN A 936 24.01 31.08 26.99
N ILE A 937 23.88 31.22 25.67
CA ILE A 937 24.91 31.74 24.77
C ILE A 937 24.39 33.02 24.15
N SER A 938 25.03 34.15 24.42
CA SER A 938 24.60 35.47 23.92
C SER A 938 25.79 36.30 23.47
N VAL A 939 25.60 37.13 22.45
CA VAL A 939 26.60 38.06 21.92
C VAL A 939 26.31 39.47 22.44
N TYR A 940 27.36 40.15 22.90
CA TYR A 940 27.29 41.49 23.48
C TYR A 940 28.18 42.48 22.72
N ASP A 941 27.75 43.74 22.65
CA ASP A 941 28.62 44.84 22.25
C ASP A 941 29.60 45.22 23.38
N LEU A 942 30.58 46.09 23.09
CA LEU A 942 31.56 46.53 24.09
C LEU A 942 30.97 47.44 25.18
N LYS A 943 29.71 47.89 25.05
CA LYS A 943 28.97 48.63 26.07
C LYS A 943 28.16 47.69 26.99
N GLY A 944 28.13 46.39 26.70
CA GLY A 944 27.41 45.38 27.46
C GLY A 944 25.94 45.22 27.07
N ALA A 945 25.51 45.78 25.93
CA ALA A 945 24.18 45.51 25.38
C ALA A 945 24.19 44.16 24.64
N ILE A 946 23.13 43.35 24.83
CA ILE A 946 22.94 42.11 24.06
C ILE A 946 22.64 42.50 22.61
N VAL A 947 23.43 41.95 21.70
CA VAL A 947 23.31 42.11 20.26
C VAL A 947 22.56 40.93 19.66
N ASP A 948 22.80 39.72 20.20
CA ASP A 948 22.18 38.50 19.73
C ASP A 948 22.12 37.42 20.83
N ARG A 949 21.20 36.46 20.70
CA ARG A 949 21.14 35.27 21.56
C ARG A 949 21.19 34.04 20.69
N LEU A 950 22.31 33.32 20.78
CA LEU A 950 22.58 32.16 19.94
C LEU A 950 21.88 30.90 20.47
N PHE A 951 21.79 30.74 21.80
CA PHE A 951 21.14 29.58 22.40
C PHE A 951 20.68 29.85 23.84
N LYS A 952 19.58 29.24 24.26
CA LYS A 952 19.16 29.17 25.68
C LYS A 952 18.32 27.91 25.93
N GLY A 953 18.81 27.00 26.76
CA GLY A 953 18.12 25.74 27.08
C GLY A 953 19.03 24.75 27.79
N LYS A 954 18.56 23.52 28.02
CA LYS A 954 19.42 22.41 28.44
C LYS A 954 20.33 21.97 27.31
N MET A 955 21.56 21.61 27.64
CA MET A 955 22.53 21.03 26.72
C MET A 955 23.26 19.88 27.42
N VAL A 956 23.47 18.78 26.72
CA VAL A 956 24.14 17.58 27.24
C VAL A 956 25.66 17.77 27.37
N SER A 957 26.30 16.97 28.22
CA SER A 957 27.77 16.89 28.27
C SER A 957 28.34 16.42 26.93
N GLY A 958 29.46 16.98 26.51
CA GLY A 958 30.08 16.68 25.22
C GLY A 958 30.64 17.92 24.54
N TYR A 959 31.11 17.74 23.31
CA TYR A 959 31.57 18.81 22.44
C TYR A 959 30.42 19.30 21.56
N HIS A 960 30.35 20.61 21.37
CA HIS A 960 29.25 21.31 20.71
C HIS A 960 29.80 22.40 19.80
N GLN A 961 29.02 22.75 18.78
CA GLN A 961 29.36 23.81 17.84
C GLN A 961 28.15 24.72 17.63
N ILE A 962 28.41 26.02 17.51
CA ILE A 962 27.39 27.01 17.13
C ILE A 962 27.97 28.04 16.16
N GLU A 963 27.26 28.30 15.07
CA GLU A 963 27.64 29.34 14.10
C GLU A 963 26.91 30.64 14.40
N TRP A 964 27.60 31.76 14.25
CA TRP A 964 26.99 33.09 14.31
C TRP A 964 27.16 33.85 13.00
N VAL A 965 26.04 34.23 12.40
CA VAL A 965 25.96 35.08 11.21
C VAL A 965 25.34 36.43 11.59
N PRO A 966 26.13 37.48 11.86
CA PRO A 966 25.62 38.76 12.30
C PRO A 966 24.79 39.49 11.22
N THR A 967 23.57 39.90 11.58
CA THR A 967 22.70 40.73 10.72
C THR A 967 22.60 42.16 11.24
N ASN A 968 22.69 43.17 10.36
CA ASN A 968 22.49 44.59 10.68
C ASN A 968 23.41 45.21 11.77
N ILE A 969 24.56 44.63 12.08
CA ILE A 969 25.52 45.20 13.04
C ILE A 969 26.72 45.90 12.36
N SER A 970 27.47 46.71 13.12
CA SER A 970 28.67 47.41 12.60
C SER A 970 29.91 46.52 12.66
N THR A 971 30.88 46.74 11.76
CA THR A 971 32.23 46.16 11.89
C THR A 971 32.82 46.52 13.25
N GLY A 972 33.39 45.55 13.97
CA GLY A 972 33.89 45.80 15.32
C GLY A 972 34.14 44.56 16.14
N SER A 973 34.53 44.76 17.40
CA SER A 973 34.70 43.69 18.37
C SER A 973 33.43 43.48 19.20
N TYR A 974 33.09 42.21 19.42
CA TYR A 974 31.97 41.76 20.25
C TYR A 974 32.46 40.75 21.29
N LEU A 975 31.63 40.48 22.28
CA LEU A 975 31.88 39.47 23.32
C LEU A 975 30.80 38.40 23.24
N VAL A 976 31.19 37.16 22.96
CA VAL A 976 30.29 36.01 23.17
C VAL A 976 30.41 35.60 24.62
N ARG A 977 29.26 35.51 25.29
CA ARG A 977 29.15 35.06 26.66
C ARG A 977 28.40 33.74 26.72
N PHE A 978 29.00 32.82 27.45
CA PHE A 978 28.51 31.51 27.77
C PHE A 978 28.22 31.47 29.28
N GLU A 979 26.99 31.12 29.66
CA GLU A 979 26.55 31.01 31.05
C GLU A 979 26.01 29.60 31.30
N SER A 980 26.53 28.89 32.30
CA SER A 980 26.02 27.59 32.73
C SER A 980 26.27 27.39 34.23
N LYS A 981 25.24 26.99 35.01
CA LYS A 981 25.31 26.67 36.46
C LYS A 981 26.16 27.68 37.29
N GLY A 982 26.09 28.98 36.96
CA GLY A 982 26.83 30.05 37.65
C GLY A 982 28.27 30.30 37.14
N ILE A 983 28.77 29.50 36.20
CA ILE A 983 30.01 29.74 35.46
C ILE A 983 29.71 30.67 34.29
N MET A 984 30.52 31.71 34.13
CA MET A 984 30.43 32.65 33.02
C MET A 984 31.76 32.74 32.28
N ILE A 985 31.75 32.45 30.98
CA ILE A 985 32.91 32.52 30.11
C ILE A 985 32.63 33.55 29.03
N ASN A 986 33.59 34.45 28.78
CA ASN A 986 33.48 35.45 27.74
C ASN A 986 34.63 35.28 26.74
N LYS A 987 34.32 35.30 25.43
CA LYS A 987 35.33 35.29 24.36
C LYS A 987 35.13 36.48 23.45
N LYS A 988 36.23 37.18 23.14
CA LYS A 988 36.22 38.29 22.18
C LYS A 988 36.20 37.75 20.75
N ILE A 989 35.29 38.27 19.95
CA ILE A 989 35.21 38.02 18.50
C ILE A 989 35.28 39.33 17.73
N THR A 990 35.80 39.29 16.51
CA THR A 990 35.99 40.48 15.67
C THR A 990 35.33 40.27 14.32
N TYR A 991 34.24 41.01 14.09
CA TYR A 991 33.52 40.98 12.83
C TYR A 991 34.10 42.01 11.86
N LEU A 992 34.40 41.59 10.63
CA LEU A 992 34.84 42.42 9.51
C LEU A 992 33.72 42.47 8.46
N LYS A 993 33.40 43.67 7.95
CA LYS A 993 32.52 43.80 6.79
C LYS A 993 33.37 43.88 5.53
#